data_AF-A0AB35VF16-F1
#
_entry.id   AF-A0AB35VF16-F1
#
_cell.length_a   1.000
_cell.length_b   1.000
_cell.length_c   1.000
_cell.angle_alpha   90.00
_cell.angle_beta   90.00
_cell.angle_gamma   90.00
#
_symmetry.space_group_name_H-M   'P 1'
#
loop_
_entity.id
_entity.type
_entity.pdbx_description
1 polymer ?
#
loop_
_entity_poly.entity_id
_entity_poly.type
_entity_poly.pdbx_seq_one_letter_code
_entity_poly.pdbx_strand_id
1 'polypeptide(L)'
;LVLTLSNGDQVTIKANATSASFTAAAPADDVYKDAGPTTLSVTGVSNGKDGQLEGLDLSKASATTAVTDTINTTAVTLTASDTVAEGGTIHYTVSVANAPKSDLVLTLSNGDNVTIKANATSASFTAAAPADDVYKDAGPTTLSVTGVSNGKDGQLEGLDLSKASATTAVTDTIDTTTVNFTAGSTQVTEGATAHYTLTLSNTPTADVTVKLSYTGTATNGSDFSGVTTVIIKANQTTALLDIKALTDGLVEGTEKFTVKIDSATGGNFESLVPGANNSVTTSIVDADAPVSAGGKATGTEDQTLTLTWDNFGVANPVNATAVPSIIITTLPGSGTLLLNGVAVIANQVISKDDIVQNKLTFVPLSNESGIDSFGGTGVGNKQADYAQIQFKPTLEGVTGTVATLKVDITPVADQPSLALGSAVISSTGLVKDVWVNTLTGMSGSGSGATESMIKLGFNTTITPTTHTDTSITKSTGDVAVGTATKISGLVYLEAGKVYSFGGTADDSLLITIGGKTVANAAWGINSGAISSSQYTPTATGFYTLDIYHYNQDNVGNYTINLTVNGVTSELNSANALLYRNVSDLTNAGLTVSSLNEVNGVIGEGYYAGYELNHGVGNTAIKLSSVSATYTDNDGSETHITTMSGAPAGSVLSDANGHSVMVTDATTKVDVSSLDLSSLSIKTPDYYSGKFTLTVTATATETANLDTKTDVVNISVTVDKGDYKSTTGHAGTDTINGTVANDVIVGDISGTKIVAGQNYNIAIMLDSSGSMSSTAITNAKTALTSLFNDLQSKVGGSNGVVKIFLADFDSTVHNYVSVNLADPGALKQLQTVIDSISSGGATNYEDVFKLTTQWFASDMAKSNASAQNLTFFITDGQPTYHLVTGDAANTFLVHNNSNNNSVSLADTMTSFHTGTAIMADVGGVSRTLISATGEVFSWSKSGNTWTQDTIGVLHSTDSTGHLIYEAVAGAGDSTDYATNTDSMASYAALAKVSVVEAIGITNGITSALNSYDSDNTAHTSIDAADLSAKIAATTSAIAPGNDVINGGDGNDILFGDMITFGTAQGTAALKAFAESKGAVIADDQALHQYITGHLNDVTALANSSNTTGLADGSDTLLGGAGNDILFGQGGNDTLTGGKGNDILIGGAGADTFVWLKGDTNTGTGVDVIKDFSTAQGDKLDLRDLLQGETDATLTNFLKITNDGTNTTLDISSAGKLNATGGVANADVHIKVEGVTWNNDMIKSLVAGTDTTIKYDHS
;
A
#
# COMPACT_ATOMS: atom_id res chain seq x y z
N LEU A 1 162.55 -14.82 153.34
CA LEU A 1 161.20 -15.19 153.81
C LEU A 1 160.36 -15.56 152.60
N VAL A 2 159.86 -16.80 152.51
CA VAL A 2 158.95 -17.19 151.41
C VAL A 2 157.52 -17.20 151.94
N LEU A 3 156.58 -16.58 151.22
CA LEU A 3 155.14 -16.47 151.51
C LEU A 3 154.32 -17.25 150.47
N THR A 4 153.25 -17.92 150.89
CA THR A 4 152.26 -18.57 149.99
C THR A 4 150.96 -17.75 149.94
N LEU A 5 150.31 -17.59 148.78
CA LEU A 5 149.08 -16.81 148.54
C LEU A 5 147.82 -17.70 148.37
N SER A 6 146.63 -17.11 148.43
CA SER A 6 145.32 -17.81 148.43
C SER A 6 144.95 -18.48 147.11
N ASN A 7 145.56 -18.07 146.01
CA ASN A 7 145.44 -18.73 144.71
C ASN A 7 146.49 -19.84 144.51
N GLY A 8 147.36 -20.09 145.50
CA GLY A 8 148.40 -21.12 145.47
C GLY A 8 149.80 -20.63 145.10
N ASP A 9 149.95 -19.37 144.64
CA ASP A 9 151.25 -18.83 144.20
C ASP A 9 152.17 -18.45 145.37
N GLN A 10 153.49 -18.41 145.15
CA GLN A 10 154.47 -18.07 146.19
C GLN A 10 155.21 -16.75 145.91
N VAL A 11 155.45 -15.97 146.97
CA VAL A 11 156.16 -14.69 146.96
C VAL A 11 157.39 -14.79 147.86
N THR A 12 158.59 -14.61 147.31
CA THR A 12 159.85 -14.63 148.08
C THR A 12 160.32 -13.22 148.42
N ILE A 13 160.28 -12.87 149.70
CA ILE A 13 160.95 -11.69 150.25
C ILE A 13 162.42 -12.05 150.48
N LYS A 14 163.29 -11.44 149.67
CA LYS A 14 164.75 -11.64 149.69
C LYS A 14 165.35 -11.15 151.02
N ALA A 15 166.51 -11.67 151.40
CA ALA A 15 167.22 -11.22 152.61
C ALA A 15 167.45 -9.70 152.56
N ASN A 16 167.26 -9.02 153.69
CA ASN A 16 167.28 -7.55 153.85
C ASN A 16 166.21 -6.77 153.06
N ALA A 17 165.29 -7.44 152.38
CA ALA A 17 164.12 -6.80 151.80
C ALA A 17 162.93 -6.90 152.76
N THR A 18 162.06 -5.89 152.73
CA THR A 18 160.81 -5.85 153.51
C THR A 18 159.56 -6.20 152.67
N SER A 19 159.69 -6.38 151.35
CA SER A 19 158.54 -6.62 150.44
C SER A 19 158.93 -7.39 149.16
N ALA A 20 157.92 -7.96 148.48
CA ALA A 20 157.99 -8.50 147.11
C ALA A 20 156.61 -8.37 146.41
N SER A 21 156.59 -8.20 145.07
CA SER A 21 155.39 -7.94 144.26
C SER A 21 154.83 -9.21 143.56
N PHE A 22 153.51 -9.25 143.30
CA PHE A 22 152.77 -10.36 142.65
C PHE A 22 151.70 -9.84 141.66
N THR A 23 151.35 -10.60 140.60
CA THR A 23 150.45 -10.17 139.49
C THR A 23 149.42 -11.25 139.10
N ALA A 24 148.17 -10.90 138.72
CA ALA A 24 147.08 -11.80 138.26
C ALA A 24 146.21 -11.20 137.10
N ALA A 25 145.42 -11.99 136.35
CA ALA A 25 144.67 -11.62 135.10
C ALA A 25 143.13 -11.41 135.25
N ALA A 26 142.44 -10.76 134.27
CA ALA A 26 141.00 -10.38 134.26
C ALA A 26 140.12 -11.08 133.15
N PRO A 27 138.74 -11.03 133.18
CA PRO A 27 137.78 -11.69 132.23
C PRO A 27 137.71 -11.14 130.77
N ALA A 28 136.91 -11.76 129.85
CA ALA A 28 136.84 -11.49 128.39
C ALA A 28 135.40 -11.14 127.85
N ASP A 29 135.30 -10.31 126.79
CA ASP A 29 134.12 -9.57 126.22
C ASP A 29 133.22 -10.33 125.17
N ASP A 30 131.87 -10.22 125.19
CA ASP A 30 130.90 -10.85 124.23
C ASP A 30 129.53 -10.12 123.99
N VAL A 31 128.53 -10.72 123.27
CA VAL A 31 127.21 -10.10 122.93
C VAL A 31 126.14 -10.18 124.03
N TYR A 32 126.56 -10.71 125.19
CA TYR A 32 125.82 -10.88 126.42
C TYR A 32 126.60 -10.19 127.57
N LYS A 33 125.92 -9.87 128.68
CA LYS A 33 126.44 -8.97 129.75
C LYS A 33 127.30 -9.66 130.84
N ASP A 34 128.46 -9.08 131.26
CA ASP A 34 129.49 -9.66 132.18
C ASP A 34 129.45 -9.30 133.72
N ALA A 35 130.29 -9.92 134.59
CA ALA A 35 130.30 -9.84 136.10
C ALA A 35 131.58 -9.21 136.80
N GLY A 36 131.49 -8.67 138.04
CA GLY A 36 132.45 -7.73 138.75
C GLY A 36 133.73 -8.23 139.56
N PRO A 37 134.31 -7.45 140.54
CA PRO A 37 135.73 -7.43 141.04
C PRO A 37 136.35 -8.69 141.78
N THR A 38 137.71 -8.79 141.91
CA THR A 38 138.52 -9.98 142.40
C THR A 38 139.51 -9.73 143.60
N THR A 39 139.78 -10.69 144.54
CA THR A 39 140.61 -10.55 145.81
C THR A 39 141.63 -11.70 146.11
N LEU A 40 142.83 -11.44 146.70
CA LEU A 40 143.92 -12.40 147.10
C LEU A 40 144.47 -12.21 148.55
N SER A 41 144.93 -13.26 149.27
CA SER A 41 145.51 -13.19 150.66
C SER A 41 146.74 -14.11 150.92
N VAL A 42 147.47 -13.98 152.05
CA VAL A 42 148.63 -14.84 152.44
C VAL A 42 148.21 -16.04 153.31
N THR A 43 148.70 -17.25 152.98
CA THR A 43 148.31 -18.55 153.58
C THR A 43 149.44 -19.36 154.25
N GLY A 44 150.73 -19.04 154.06
CA GLY A 44 151.84 -19.82 154.67
C GLY A 44 153.26 -19.24 154.54
N VAL A 45 154.25 -19.81 155.28
CA VAL A 45 155.64 -19.29 155.42
C VAL A 45 156.74 -20.41 155.50
N SER A 46 157.94 -20.21 154.90
CA SER A 46 159.13 -21.09 155.07
C SER A 46 160.53 -20.39 154.96
N ASN A 47 161.61 -21.06 155.43
CA ASN A 47 163.05 -20.66 155.39
C ASN A 47 163.56 -19.54 156.35
N GLY A 48 163.32 -19.64 157.67
CA GLY A 48 164.07 -18.92 158.71
C GLY A 48 164.51 -19.86 159.83
N LYS A 49 165.79 -20.30 159.86
CA LYS A 49 166.32 -21.30 160.82
C LYS A 49 166.77 -20.68 162.15
N ASP A 50 166.49 -21.45 163.21
CA ASP A 50 166.64 -21.22 164.66
C ASP A 50 167.62 -20.10 165.05
N GLY A 51 167.06 -18.94 165.45
CA GLY A 51 167.79 -17.92 166.23
C GLY A 51 167.60 -16.42 165.90
N GLN A 52 166.61 -15.94 165.11
CA GLN A 52 166.57 -14.51 164.67
C GLN A 52 165.24 -13.68 164.65
N LEU A 53 163.98 -14.17 164.71
CA LEU A 53 162.78 -13.26 164.75
C LEU A 53 161.68 -13.76 165.69
N GLU A 54 161.22 -12.87 166.58
CA GLU A 54 160.46 -13.19 167.82
C GLU A 54 158.93 -13.13 167.68
N GLY A 55 158.39 -12.82 166.49
CA GLY A 55 156.94 -12.88 166.25
C GLY A 55 156.54 -12.49 164.82
N LEU A 56 155.95 -13.42 164.06
CA LEU A 56 155.40 -13.18 162.73
C LEU A 56 153.85 -13.30 162.78
N ASP A 57 153.12 -12.22 162.47
CA ASP A 57 151.65 -12.16 162.37
C ASP A 57 151.20 -12.02 160.90
N LEU A 58 150.28 -12.89 160.46
CA LEU A 58 149.78 -12.98 159.09
C LEU A 58 148.31 -12.52 158.94
N SER A 59 147.68 -12.01 160.02
CA SER A 59 146.22 -11.78 160.09
C SER A 59 145.67 -10.58 159.28
N LYS A 60 146.50 -9.83 158.55
CA LYS A 60 146.10 -8.62 157.80
C LYS A 60 146.55 -8.54 156.33
N ALA A 61 147.00 -9.63 155.70
CA ALA A 61 147.55 -9.58 154.33
C ALA A 61 146.52 -10.00 153.25
N SER A 62 145.71 -9.07 152.70
CA SER A 62 144.85 -9.26 151.51
C SER A 62 144.72 -8.01 150.60
N ALA A 63 144.38 -8.19 149.31
CA ALA A 63 144.24 -7.11 148.29
C ALA A 63 143.14 -7.40 147.21
N THR A 64 142.45 -6.36 146.69
CA THR A 64 141.27 -6.44 145.75
C THR A 64 141.40 -5.51 144.52
N THR A 65 140.88 -5.89 143.33
CA THR A 65 140.93 -5.13 142.04
C THR A 65 139.59 -5.15 141.26
N ALA A 66 139.24 -4.12 140.46
CA ALA A 66 137.97 -3.97 139.70
C ALA A 66 138.08 -4.03 138.14
N VAL A 67 136.96 -4.33 137.43
CA VAL A 67 136.83 -4.57 135.95
C VAL A 67 135.58 -3.85 135.34
N THR A 68 135.58 -3.47 134.04
CA THR A 68 134.50 -2.76 133.27
C THR A 68 134.25 -3.36 131.85
N ASP A 69 133.01 -3.31 131.29
CA ASP A 69 132.42 -4.09 130.14
C ASP A 69 131.93 -3.25 128.88
N THR A 70 131.69 -3.85 127.68
CA THR A 70 131.31 -3.22 126.35
C THR A 70 130.00 -3.79 125.68
N ILE A 71 129.41 -3.21 124.58
CA ILE A 71 128.04 -3.55 124.00
C ILE A 71 128.06 -3.98 122.49
N ASN A 72 127.24 -4.97 122.03
CA ASN A 72 127.09 -5.50 120.64
C ASN A 72 125.61 -5.64 120.08
N THR A 73 125.34 -5.87 118.76
CA THR A 73 123.96 -5.90 118.13
C THR A 73 123.67 -7.03 117.09
N THR A 74 122.39 -7.40 116.80
CA THR A 74 121.91 -8.52 115.92
C THR A 74 120.83 -8.13 114.87
N ALA A 75 120.83 -8.63 113.61
CA ALA A 75 119.92 -8.19 112.51
C ALA A 75 118.67 -9.08 112.20
N VAL A 76 117.61 -8.51 111.58
CA VAL A 76 116.29 -9.12 111.20
C VAL A 76 115.90 -8.90 109.72
N THR A 77 115.30 -9.91 109.03
CA THR A 77 114.90 -9.87 107.58
C THR A 77 113.52 -10.51 107.28
N LEU A 78 112.82 -10.14 106.17
CA LEU A 78 111.51 -10.68 105.70
C LEU A 78 111.48 -10.92 104.16
N THR A 79 110.91 -12.03 103.67
CA THR A 79 110.77 -12.38 102.23
C THR A 79 109.35 -12.83 101.82
N ALA A 80 108.99 -12.81 100.51
CA ALA A 80 107.68 -13.19 99.95
C ALA A 80 107.75 -13.91 98.57
N SER A 81 106.62 -14.44 98.06
CA SER A 81 106.48 -14.97 96.68
C SER A 81 106.56 -13.88 95.59
N ASP A 82 107.06 -14.20 94.38
CA ASP A 82 107.34 -13.18 93.33
C ASP A 82 106.11 -12.70 92.51
N THR A 83 105.20 -13.59 92.06
CA THR A 83 104.03 -13.24 91.21
C THR A 83 102.78 -14.09 91.47
N VAL A 84 101.57 -13.57 91.20
CA VAL A 84 100.26 -14.27 91.29
C VAL A 84 99.25 -13.71 90.27
N ALA A 85 98.19 -14.43 89.89
CA ALA A 85 97.09 -13.89 89.07
C ALA A 85 95.96 -13.33 89.95
N GLU A 86 95.07 -12.48 89.39
CA GLU A 86 93.85 -12.05 90.09
C GLU A 86 93.05 -13.29 90.54
N GLY A 87 92.75 -13.34 91.84
CA GLY A 87 92.12 -14.45 92.56
C GLY A 87 93.05 -15.38 93.36
N GLY A 88 94.39 -15.18 93.41
CA GLY A 88 95.36 -16.11 94.05
C GLY A 88 95.90 -15.77 95.48
N THR A 89 96.95 -16.50 95.97
CA THR A 89 97.53 -16.42 97.36
C THR A 89 99.07 -16.19 97.38
N ILE A 90 99.59 -15.42 98.35
CA ILE A 90 100.99 -14.98 98.59
C ILE A 90 101.57 -15.59 99.90
N HIS A 91 102.85 -16.01 99.94
CA HIS A 91 103.54 -16.58 101.12
C HIS A 91 104.70 -15.71 101.63
N TYR A 92 104.96 -15.63 102.95
CA TYR A 92 105.99 -14.79 103.63
C TYR A 92 106.83 -15.53 104.70
N THR A 93 108.10 -15.10 104.93
CA THR A 93 109.03 -15.64 105.98
C THR A 93 109.92 -14.57 106.62
N VAL A 94 109.99 -14.49 107.96
CA VAL A 94 110.86 -13.58 108.75
C VAL A 94 112.04 -14.32 109.42
N SER A 95 113.20 -13.69 109.64
CA SER A 95 114.39 -14.33 110.25
C SER A 95 115.30 -13.37 111.06
N VAL A 96 116.10 -13.90 112.01
CA VAL A 96 117.14 -13.18 112.79
C VAL A 96 118.50 -13.88 112.76
N ALA A 97 119.59 -13.11 112.86
CA ALA A 97 120.96 -13.61 112.72
C ALA A 97 121.51 -14.38 113.93
N ASN A 98 121.14 -13.99 115.16
CA ASN A 98 121.50 -14.70 116.39
C ASN A 98 120.24 -15.08 117.14
N ALA A 99 120.19 -16.32 117.63
CA ALA A 99 119.00 -16.86 118.24
C ALA A 99 118.74 -16.21 119.62
N PRO A 100 117.57 -15.60 119.85
CA PRO A 100 117.26 -14.95 121.11
C PRO A 100 117.06 -16.02 122.19
N LYS A 101 117.54 -15.77 123.41
CA LYS A 101 117.40 -16.73 124.51
C LYS A 101 115.97 -16.78 125.10
N SER A 102 115.11 -15.86 124.69
CA SER A 102 113.66 -15.82 124.95
C SER A 102 112.90 -15.56 123.64
N ASP A 103 111.57 -15.76 123.63
CA ASP A 103 110.73 -15.52 122.45
C ASP A 103 110.81 -14.05 121.98
N LEU A 104 111.10 -13.85 120.69
CA LEU A 104 111.17 -12.57 120.02
C LEU A 104 109.93 -12.33 119.16
N VAL A 105 109.11 -11.37 119.55
CA VAL A 105 107.88 -11.00 118.83
C VAL A 105 108.12 -9.76 117.97
N LEU A 106 107.78 -9.87 116.68
CA LEU A 106 107.91 -8.84 115.64
C LEU A 106 106.53 -8.41 115.13
N THR A 107 106.30 -7.12 114.90
CA THR A 107 105.05 -6.58 114.35
C THR A 107 105.23 -6.23 112.87
N LEU A 108 104.24 -6.51 112.02
CA LEU A 108 104.24 -6.30 110.56
C LEU A 108 103.42 -5.06 110.16
N SER A 109 103.64 -4.52 108.96
CA SER A 109 103.04 -3.26 108.47
C SER A 109 101.56 -3.35 108.14
N ASN A 110 101.01 -4.56 108.00
CA ASN A 110 99.57 -4.79 107.93
C ASN A 110 98.92 -4.88 109.33
N GLY A 111 99.71 -4.78 110.40
CA GLY A 111 99.26 -4.80 111.80
C GLY A 111 99.41 -6.17 112.49
N ASP A 112 99.76 -7.23 111.77
CA ASP A 112 99.88 -8.58 112.34
C ASP A 112 101.18 -8.77 113.13
N ASN A 113 101.19 -9.70 114.09
CA ASN A 113 102.40 -10.06 114.85
C ASN A 113 102.91 -11.45 114.46
N VAL A 114 104.22 -11.58 114.37
CA VAL A 114 104.94 -12.84 114.11
C VAL A 114 105.99 -13.07 115.19
N THR A 115 106.03 -14.28 115.75
CA THR A 115 106.91 -14.63 116.87
C THR A 115 107.98 -15.61 116.42
N ILE A 116 109.24 -15.22 116.56
CA ILE A 116 110.38 -16.13 116.51
C ILE A 116 110.60 -16.67 117.93
N LYS A 117 110.49 -17.98 118.09
CA LYS A 117 110.61 -18.63 119.41
C LYS A 117 112.04 -18.58 119.95
N ALA A 118 112.18 -18.67 121.28
CA ALA A 118 113.48 -18.75 121.95
C ALA A 118 114.36 -19.84 121.34
N ASN A 119 115.62 -19.52 121.07
CA ASN A 119 116.62 -20.32 120.37
C ASN A 119 116.32 -20.65 118.90
N ALA A 120 115.24 -20.14 118.32
CA ALA A 120 114.95 -20.23 116.89
C ALA A 120 115.40 -18.96 116.15
N THR A 121 115.60 -19.08 114.83
CA THR A 121 116.07 -17.97 113.99
C THR A 121 115.06 -17.50 112.94
N SER A 122 113.86 -18.09 112.79
CA SER A 122 112.86 -17.68 111.77
C SER A 122 111.41 -18.12 112.04
N ALA A 123 110.43 -17.57 111.27
CA ALA A 123 109.00 -17.94 111.24
C ALA A 123 108.30 -17.57 109.90
N SER A 124 107.23 -18.26 109.45
CA SER A 124 106.54 -18.07 108.13
C SER A 124 104.99 -17.97 108.20
N PHE A 125 104.33 -17.32 107.22
CA PHE A 125 102.85 -17.08 107.09
C PHE A 125 102.36 -16.72 105.64
N THR A 126 101.06 -16.44 105.38
CA THR A 126 100.45 -16.21 104.03
C THR A 126 99.36 -15.08 103.94
N ALA A 127 99.01 -14.57 102.73
CA ALA A 127 97.97 -13.53 102.41
C ALA A 127 97.34 -13.69 100.98
N ALA A 128 96.24 -13.01 100.59
CA ALA A 128 95.51 -13.18 99.28
C ALA A 128 95.63 -12.00 98.27
N ALA A 129 95.28 -12.19 96.98
CA ALA A 129 95.31 -11.21 95.85
C ALA A 129 93.90 -10.69 95.38
N PRO A 130 93.78 -9.59 94.57
CA PRO A 130 92.52 -8.97 94.03
C PRO A 130 91.63 -9.87 93.12
N ALA A 131 90.40 -9.46 92.71
CA ALA A 131 89.38 -10.28 91.98
C ALA A 131 89.21 -9.94 90.46
N ASP A 132 88.51 -10.79 89.67
CA ASP A 132 88.46 -10.85 88.16
C ASP A 132 87.14 -10.31 87.50
N ASP A 133 87.17 -9.54 86.38
CA ASP A 133 86.00 -8.95 85.65
C ASP A 133 86.14 -8.70 84.09
N VAL A 134 85.16 -8.03 83.41
CA VAL A 134 85.10 -7.80 81.92
C VAL A 134 85.79 -6.52 81.41
N TYR A 135 86.42 -5.78 82.33
CA TYR A 135 87.14 -4.55 82.08
C TYR A 135 88.63 -4.67 82.50
N LYS A 136 89.51 -3.89 81.86
CA LYS A 136 90.97 -4.01 82.03
C LYS A 136 91.50 -3.30 83.31
N ASP A 137 92.12 -3.95 84.33
CA ASP A 137 92.56 -3.26 85.60
C ASP A 137 93.74 -3.73 86.58
N ALA A 138 94.78 -4.52 86.23
CA ALA A 138 95.84 -5.06 87.19
C ALA A 138 96.92 -4.15 87.94
N GLY A 139 97.43 -4.56 89.17
CA GLY A 139 98.60 -3.97 89.95
C GLY A 139 99.20 -4.76 91.20
N PRO A 140 100.43 -4.45 91.75
CA PRO A 140 101.18 -5.27 92.78
C PRO A 140 100.96 -4.99 94.31
N THR A 141 101.43 -5.89 95.22
CA THR A 141 101.21 -5.88 96.71
C THR A 141 102.51 -6.04 97.59
N THR A 142 102.71 -5.29 98.71
CA THR A 142 103.95 -5.26 99.57
C THR A 142 103.71 -5.35 101.12
N LEU A 143 104.63 -5.98 101.91
CA LEU A 143 104.60 -6.11 103.40
C LEU A 143 105.98 -5.93 104.10
N SER A 144 106.04 -5.40 105.35
CA SER A 144 107.29 -5.16 106.12
C SER A 144 107.18 -5.36 107.65
N VAL A 145 108.28 -5.44 108.41
CA VAL A 145 108.33 -5.47 109.90
C VAL A 145 108.54 -4.06 110.46
N THR A 146 107.70 -3.64 111.41
CA THR A 146 107.64 -2.28 111.97
C THR A 146 108.02 -2.17 113.45
N GLY A 147 108.09 -3.27 114.22
CA GLY A 147 108.35 -3.19 115.66
C GLY A 147 108.76 -4.49 116.33
N VAL A 148 109.28 -4.40 117.57
CA VAL A 148 109.70 -5.51 118.44
C VAL A 148 109.21 -5.25 119.86
N SER A 149 108.58 -6.22 120.53
CA SER A 149 107.95 -6.00 121.84
C SER A 149 108.62 -6.67 123.06
N ASN A 150 109.42 -7.75 122.92
CA ASN A 150 109.91 -8.53 124.08
C ASN A 150 111.44 -8.83 124.15
N GLY A 151 112.26 -8.17 123.33
CA GLY A 151 113.73 -8.43 123.24
C GLY A 151 114.65 -7.55 124.11
N LYS A 152 114.14 -6.70 125.01
CA LYS A 152 114.94 -5.71 125.75
C LYS A 152 115.22 -6.03 127.22
N ASP A 153 114.68 -7.14 127.76
CA ASP A 153 114.76 -7.48 129.19
C ASP A 153 115.87 -8.50 129.52
N GLY A 154 117.08 -8.26 129.00
CA GLY A 154 118.28 -8.48 129.81
C GLY A 154 119.38 -9.45 129.35
N GLN A 155 119.40 -9.99 128.12
CA GLN A 155 120.54 -10.82 127.66
C GLN A 155 121.09 -10.51 126.25
N LEU A 156 120.30 -10.13 125.24
CA LEU A 156 120.87 -9.62 123.97
C LEU A 156 121.06 -8.10 124.04
N GLU A 157 122.21 -7.63 123.58
CA GLU A 157 122.63 -6.24 123.75
C GLU A 157 122.01 -5.25 122.73
N GLY A 158 121.48 -5.70 121.58
CA GLY A 158 120.66 -4.88 120.64
C GLY A 158 120.18 -5.57 119.34
N LEU A 159 119.18 -5.02 118.63
CA LEU A 159 118.55 -5.55 117.40
C LEU A 159 118.42 -4.51 116.24
N ASP A 160 118.61 -4.93 114.97
CA ASP A 160 118.47 -4.11 113.72
C ASP A 160 117.35 -4.64 112.80
N LEU A 161 116.37 -3.79 112.46
CA LEU A 161 115.18 -4.12 111.65
C LEU A 161 115.22 -3.57 110.22
N SER A 162 116.30 -2.89 109.82
CA SER A 162 116.37 -2.10 108.59
C SER A 162 116.15 -2.88 107.28
N LYS A 163 116.14 -4.22 107.30
CA LYS A 163 116.08 -5.09 106.10
C LYS A 163 114.88 -6.05 106.06
N ALA A 164 113.77 -5.73 106.72
CA ALA A 164 112.65 -6.65 106.88
C ALA A 164 111.39 -6.28 106.06
N SER A 165 111.42 -6.31 104.71
CA SER A 165 110.26 -6.06 103.81
C SER A 165 110.27 -6.87 102.49
N ALA A 166 109.10 -7.20 101.90
CA ALA A 166 108.93 -7.98 100.65
C ALA A 166 107.66 -7.62 99.80
N THR A 167 107.67 -7.85 98.47
CA THR A 167 106.61 -7.46 97.47
C THR A 167 106.30 -8.56 96.43
N THR A 168 105.05 -8.65 95.93
CA THR A 168 104.53 -9.61 94.92
C THR A 168 103.72 -8.92 93.79
N ALA A 169 103.80 -9.34 92.52
CA ALA A 169 103.04 -8.76 91.39
C ALA A 169 101.75 -9.53 90.99
N VAL A 170 100.70 -8.86 90.44
CA VAL A 170 99.37 -9.43 90.05
C VAL A 170 99.02 -9.26 88.54
N THR A 171 98.35 -10.24 87.87
CA THR A 171 97.97 -10.23 86.42
C THR A 171 96.47 -10.55 86.13
N ASP A 172 95.87 -9.90 85.10
CA ASP A 172 94.42 -9.87 84.65
C ASP A 172 93.96 -11.03 83.69
N THR A 173 92.64 -11.26 83.47
CA THR A 173 92.04 -12.28 82.54
C THR A 173 91.17 -11.66 81.38
N ILE A 174 90.46 -12.42 80.50
CA ILE A 174 89.79 -11.87 79.25
C ILE A 174 88.34 -12.38 79.00
N ASP A 175 87.38 -11.46 78.72
CA ASP A 175 85.93 -11.65 78.42
C ASP A 175 85.40 -10.96 77.11
N THR A 176 84.27 -11.42 76.53
CA THR A 176 83.74 -11.00 75.18
C THR A 176 82.32 -10.38 75.14
N THR A 177 82.11 -9.32 74.34
CA THR A 177 80.84 -8.61 74.07
C THR A 177 80.41 -8.64 72.58
N THR A 178 79.10 -8.69 72.24
CA THR A 178 78.59 -8.79 70.85
C THR A 178 77.55 -7.73 70.43
N VAL A 179 77.40 -7.44 69.11
CA VAL A 179 76.33 -6.60 68.51
C VAL A 179 75.49 -7.33 67.44
N ASN A 180 74.16 -7.17 67.44
CA ASN A 180 73.22 -7.87 66.53
C ASN A 180 72.09 -6.95 66.01
N PHE A 181 71.41 -7.33 64.92
CA PHE A 181 70.06 -6.85 64.59
C PHE A 181 69.01 -7.63 65.39
N THR A 182 68.04 -6.92 65.96
CA THR A 182 66.92 -7.51 66.73
C THR A 182 65.55 -7.30 66.07
N ALA A 183 65.43 -6.35 65.14
CA ALA A 183 64.25 -6.13 64.30
C ALA A 183 64.65 -5.50 62.95
N GLY A 184 63.88 -5.76 61.89
CA GLY A 184 64.12 -5.20 60.54
C GLY A 184 62.97 -5.43 59.54
N SER A 185 62.65 -4.43 58.72
CA SER A 185 61.67 -4.53 57.63
C SER A 185 62.09 -5.55 56.56
N THR A 186 61.16 -6.37 56.05
CA THR A 186 61.43 -7.39 55.01
C THR A 186 60.86 -7.05 53.62
N GLN A 187 59.95 -6.08 53.53
CA GLN A 187 59.40 -5.53 52.29
C GLN A 187 59.01 -4.05 52.46
N VAL A 188 59.10 -3.26 51.40
CA VAL A 188 58.71 -1.85 51.32
C VAL A 188 58.27 -1.50 49.89
N THR A 189 57.33 -0.56 49.71
CA THR A 189 56.94 -0.02 48.38
C THR A 189 57.84 1.16 48.03
N GLU A 190 58.06 1.43 46.75
CA GLU A 190 58.79 2.63 46.33
C GLU A 190 58.25 3.91 46.98
N GLY A 191 59.16 4.77 47.41
CA GLY A 191 58.86 6.00 48.14
C GLY A 191 58.66 5.87 49.66
N ALA A 192 58.57 4.65 50.21
CA ALA A 192 58.43 4.41 51.67
C ALA A 192 59.80 4.18 52.38
N THR A 193 59.79 4.01 53.72
CA THR A 193 61.02 3.86 54.54
C THR A 193 61.02 2.52 55.29
N ALA A 194 62.17 1.82 55.27
CA ALA A 194 62.43 0.57 55.99
C ALA A 194 63.14 0.85 57.33
N HIS A 195 62.78 0.10 58.39
CA HIS A 195 63.22 0.35 59.77
C HIS A 195 63.94 -0.87 60.36
N TYR A 196 65.04 -0.66 61.12
CA TYR A 196 65.85 -1.71 61.76
C TYR A 196 66.33 -1.31 63.18
N THR A 197 66.65 -2.29 64.02
CA THR A 197 67.15 -2.09 65.39
C THR A 197 68.43 -2.90 65.65
N LEU A 198 69.49 -2.25 66.13
CA LEU A 198 70.76 -2.87 66.56
C LEU A 198 70.82 -3.00 68.09
N THR A 199 71.49 -4.03 68.63
CA THR A 199 71.57 -4.33 70.07
C THR A 199 72.91 -4.93 70.52
N LEU A 200 73.48 -4.47 71.65
CA LEU A 200 74.70 -4.96 72.32
C LEU A 200 74.39 -5.94 73.47
N SER A 201 75.28 -6.92 73.72
CA SER A 201 75.11 -7.92 74.79
C SER A 201 75.51 -7.43 76.20
N ASN A 202 76.40 -6.43 76.28
CA ASN A 202 76.81 -5.81 77.54
C ASN A 202 76.68 -4.28 77.42
N THR A 203 76.41 -3.62 78.53
CA THR A 203 76.24 -2.16 78.57
C THR A 203 77.59 -1.47 78.39
N PRO A 204 77.78 -0.64 77.36
CA PRO A 204 79.06 -0.01 77.10
C PRO A 204 79.28 1.19 78.03
N THR A 205 80.51 1.37 78.51
CA THR A 205 80.88 2.54 79.32
C THR A 205 81.33 3.74 78.46
N ALA A 206 81.46 3.55 77.14
CA ALA A 206 81.75 4.57 76.12
C ALA A 206 80.97 4.29 74.81
N ASP A 207 80.77 5.28 73.95
CA ASP A 207 80.03 5.09 72.68
C ASP A 207 80.61 3.93 71.83
N VAL A 208 79.73 3.13 71.23
CA VAL A 208 80.07 2.06 70.28
C VAL A 208 79.67 2.48 68.87
N THR A 209 80.63 2.46 67.96
CA THR A 209 80.40 2.73 66.53
C THR A 209 80.26 1.42 65.77
N VAL A 210 79.12 1.21 65.11
CA VAL A 210 78.81 0.05 64.28
C VAL A 210 78.88 0.44 62.81
N LYS A 211 79.68 -0.27 62.02
CA LYS A 211 79.83 -0.04 60.58
C LYS A 211 78.94 -1.00 59.79
N LEU A 212 78.28 -0.49 58.75
CA LEU A 212 77.32 -1.23 57.92
C LEU A 212 77.78 -1.38 56.46
N SER A 213 77.27 -2.41 55.80
CA SER A 213 77.46 -2.70 54.37
C SER A 213 76.14 -3.14 53.73
N TYR A 214 75.98 -2.92 52.42
CA TYR A 214 74.77 -3.27 51.66
C TYR A 214 75.09 -4.11 50.42
N THR A 215 74.24 -5.07 50.10
CA THR A 215 74.33 -5.95 48.92
C THR A 215 72.93 -6.28 48.41
N GLY A 216 72.74 -6.56 47.12
CA GLY A 216 71.40 -6.90 46.62
C GLY A 216 71.27 -6.72 45.10
N THR A 217 70.05 -6.87 44.59
CA THR A 217 69.70 -6.44 43.22
C THR A 217 69.37 -4.95 43.20
N ALA A 218 68.74 -4.44 44.26
CA ALA A 218 68.54 -3.02 44.45
C ALA A 218 69.89 -2.35 44.75
N THR A 219 70.12 -1.21 44.12
CA THR A 219 71.34 -0.41 44.10
C THR A 219 71.18 0.80 45.03
N ASN A 220 72.14 0.95 45.97
CA ASN A 220 72.17 2.08 46.90
C ASN A 220 72.47 3.38 46.14
N GLY A 221 71.57 4.35 46.23
CA GLY A 221 71.61 5.64 45.56
C GLY A 221 70.60 5.80 44.42
N SER A 222 70.11 4.70 43.82
CA SER A 222 69.02 4.72 42.83
C SER A 222 67.72 4.18 43.44
N ASP A 223 67.78 3.05 44.16
CA ASP A 223 66.55 2.32 44.54
C ASP A 223 66.31 2.44 46.05
N PHE A 224 67.37 2.63 46.84
CA PHE A 224 67.29 3.00 48.25
C PHE A 224 68.47 3.87 48.68
N SER A 225 68.37 4.55 49.83
CA SER A 225 69.43 5.39 50.40
C SER A 225 69.91 4.84 51.74
N GLY A 226 71.05 4.13 51.75
CA GLY A 226 71.66 3.55 52.94
C GLY A 226 72.66 4.46 53.69
N VAL A 227 73.02 4.09 54.93
CA VAL A 227 73.99 4.81 55.78
C VAL A 227 75.17 3.91 56.18
N THR A 228 76.37 4.46 56.33
CA THR A 228 77.59 3.66 56.51
C THR A 228 77.89 3.28 57.96
N THR A 229 77.35 4.00 58.94
CA THR A 229 77.62 3.80 60.37
C THR A 229 76.41 4.12 61.23
N VAL A 230 76.24 3.39 62.33
CA VAL A 230 75.26 3.65 63.40
C VAL A 230 75.99 3.71 64.74
N ILE A 231 75.65 4.67 65.59
CA ILE A 231 76.26 4.83 66.92
C ILE A 231 75.29 4.31 67.98
N ILE A 232 75.73 3.38 68.81
CA ILE A 232 75.08 3.00 70.07
C ILE A 232 75.76 3.80 71.19
N LYS A 233 75.01 4.65 71.89
CA LYS A 233 75.57 5.57 72.89
C LYS A 233 76.01 4.86 74.17
N ALA A 234 76.96 5.46 74.90
CA ALA A 234 77.36 5.00 76.22
C ALA A 234 76.12 4.81 77.13
N ASN A 235 76.12 3.74 77.92
CA ASN A 235 74.99 3.31 78.77
C ASN A 235 73.72 2.90 78.01
N GLN A 236 73.73 2.86 76.67
CA GLN A 236 72.65 2.30 75.87
C GLN A 236 73.10 1.01 75.23
N THR A 237 72.19 0.04 75.16
CA THR A 237 72.43 -1.23 74.49
C THR A 237 71.78 -1.29 73.11
N THR A 238 71.07 -0.26 72.64
CA THR A 238 70.33 -0.29 71.36
C THR A 238 70.47 0.99 70.52
N ALA A 239 70.29 0.88 69.20
CA ALA A 239 70.16 2.01 68.26
C ALA A 239 69.21 1.67 67.09
N LEU A 240 68.51 2.67 66.56
CA LEU A 240 67.62 2.54 65.40
C LEU A 240 68.35 2.89 64.09
N LEU A 241 67.92 2.28 62.99
CA LEU A 241 68.42 2.50 61.65
C LEU A 241 67.24 2.58 60.66
N ASP A 242 67.15 3.68 59.91
CA ASP A 242 66.14 3.87 58.87
C ASP A 242 66.80 3.94 57.48
N ILE A 243 66.19 3.29 56.49
CA ILE A 243 66.64 3.22 55.10
C ILE A 243 65.48 3.59 54.17
N LYS A 244 65.62 4.66 53.38
CA LYS A 244 64.55 5.13 52.49
C LYS A 244 64.59 4.41 51.15
N ALA A 245 63.47 3.82 50.70
CA ALA A 245 63.29 3.39 49.32
C ALA A 245 62.96 4.61 48.43
N LEU A 246 63.58 4.70 47.26
CA LEU A 246 63.43 5.80 46.32
C LEU A 246 62.33 5.46 45.30
N THR A 247 61.83 6.46 44.59
CA THR A 247 60.89 6.30 43.46
C THR A 247 61.61 6.79 42.22
N ASP A 248 61.72 5.97 41.19
CA ASP A 248 62.47 6.31 39.99
C ASP A 248 61.61 6.38 38.70
N GLY A 249 60.39 5.83 38.75
CA GLY A 249 59.42 5.88 37.66
C GLY A 249 59.74 4.95 36.48
N LEU A 250 60.61 3.95 36.68
CA LEU A 250 60.89 2.89 35.73
C LEU A 250 60.17 1.60 36.14
N VAL A 251 59.53 0.92 35.18
CA VAL A 251 58.82 -0.33 35.47
C VAL A 251 59.82 -1.48 35.55
N GLU A 252 60.16 -1.87 36.77
CA GLU A 252 61.14 -2.91 37.08
C GLU A 252 60.53 -4.01 37.98
N GLY A 253 61.11 -5.21 37.92
CA GLY A 253 60.64 -6.33 38.76
C GLY A 253 60.99 -6.13 40.24
N THR A 254 60.38 -6.87 41.17
CA THR A 254 60.69 -6.77 42.61
C THR A 254 62.18 -6.92 42.89
N GLU A 255 62.79 -5.89 43.46
CA GLU A 255 64.20 -5.83 43.78
C GLU A 255 64.48 -6.05 45.27
N LYS A 256 65.72 -6.31 45.68
CA LYS A 256 66.08 -6.59 47.07
C LYS A 256 67.39 -5.94 47.49
N PHE A 257 67.48 -5.44 48.72
CA PHE A 257 68.74 -5.08 49.38
C PHE A 257 68.90 -5.78 50.73
N THR A 258 70.13 -6.05 51.13
CA THR A 258 70.53 -6.68 52.40
C THR A 258 71.48 -5.74 53.12
N VAL A 259 71.13 -5.32 54.33
CA VAL A 259 72.01 -4.55 55.24
C VAL A 259 72.74 -5.51 56.19
N LYS A 260 74.06 -5.33 56.37
CA LYS A 260 74.92 -6.17 57.21
C LYS A 260 75.85 -5.35 58.11
N ILE A 261 76.02 -5.77 59.37
CA ILE A 261 77.03 -5.26 60.31
C ILE A 261 78.41 -5.80 59.92
N ASP A 262 79.32 -4.90 59.57
CA ASP A 262 80.70 -5.19 59.15
C ASP A 262 81.66 -5.29 60.35
N SER A 263 81.58 -4.31 61.28
CA SER A 263 82.40 -4.28 62.50
C SER A 263 81.78 -3.37 63.57
N ALA A 264 82.19 -3.54 64.83
CA ALA A 264 81.86 -2.64 65.93
C ALA A 264 83.08 -2.39 66.81
N THR A 265 83.26 -1.13 67.23
CA THR A 265 84.39 -0.71 68.08
C THR A 265 83.93 0.31 69.12
N GLY A 266 84.56 0.31 70.31
CA GLY A 266 84.23 1.19 71.44
C GLY A 266 83.83 0.44 72.71
N GLY A 267 83.22 1.13 73.68
CA GLY A 267 82.63 0.52 74.87
C GLY A 267 83.56 0.14 76.04
N ASN A 268 84.88 0.28 75.89
CA ASN A 268 85.93 -0.13 76.85
C ASN A 268 85.96 -1.61 77.23
N PHE A 269 85.30 -2.47 76.45
CA PHE A 269 85.36 -3.91 76.66
C PHE A 269 86.75 -4.47 76.36
N GLU A 270 87.06 -5.59 77.00
CA GLU A 270 88.23 -6.42 76.65
C GLU A 270 88.15 -6.94 75.20
N SER A 271 86.96 -7.34 74.75
CA SER A 271 86.67 -7.79 73.38
C SER A 271 85.24 -7.42 72.92
N LEU A 272 85.09 -6.89 71.70
CA LEU A 272 83.80 -6.52 71.07
C LEU A 272 83.74 -7.01 69.60
N VAL A 273 82.74 -7.81 69.24
CA VAL A 273 82.60 -8.42 67.90
C VAL A 273 81.14 -8.42 67.37
N PRO A 274 80.88 -8.47 66.05
CA PRO A 274 79.53 -8.74 65.54
C PRO A 274 79.02 -10.13 65.97
N GLY A 275 77.75 -10.25 66.33
CA GLY A 275 77.11 -11.50 66.71
C GLY A 275 76.51 -12.27 65.52
N ALA A 276 75.76 -13.34 65.81
CA ALA A 276 75.22 -14.24 64.78
C ALA A 276 74.13 -13.60 63.89
N ASN A 277 73.34 -12.65 64.42
CA ASN A 277 72.26 -11.98 63.70
C ASN A 277 72.74 -10.65 63.13
N ASN A 278 73.70 -10.68 62.21
CA ASN A 278 74.37 -9.47 61.72
C ASN A 278 73.88 -8.96 60.36
N SER A 279 72.78 -9.48 59.79
CA SER A 279 72.22 -8.97 58.53
C SER A 279 70.70 -9.12 58.40
N VAL A 280 70.06 -8.26 57.57
CA VAL A 280 68.62 -8.30 57.23
C VAL A 280 68.41 -7.99 55.75
N THR A 281 67.53 -8.72 55.05
CA THR A 281 67.16 -8.51 53.63
C THR A 281 65.75 -7.94 53.47
N THR A 282 65.57 -6.97 52.58
CA THR A 282 64.33 -6.22 52.34
C THR A 282 64.04 -6.13 50.83
N SER A 283 62.78 -6.32 50.41
CA SER A 283 62.35 -6.22 48.99
C SER A 283 61.63 -4.90 48.67
N ILE A 284 61.79 -4.35 47.45
CA ILE A 284 61.14 -3.12 46.94
C ILE A 284 60.12 -3.47 45.83
N VAL A 285 58.91 -2.86 45.82
CA VAL A 285 57.81 -3.12 44.85
C VAL A 285 57.24 -1.83 44.19
N ASP A 286 56.85 -1.92 42.90
CA ASP A 286 56.44 -0.83 41.96
C ASP A 286 54.90 -0.50 41.94
N ALA A 287 54.46 0.64 41.36
CA ALA A 287 53.08 1.19 41.35
C ALA A 287 52.59 1.81 39.99
N ASP A 288 51.82 1.07 39.17
CA ASP A 288 51.36 1.44 37.80
C ASP A 288 49.86 1.79 37.60
N ALA A 289 49.55 2.61 36.57
CA ALA A 289 48.18 2.98 36.13
C ALA A 289 47.53 1.94 35.18
N PRO A 290 46.19 1.74 35.19
CA PRO A 290 45.52 0.82 34.26
C PRO A 290 45.48 1.34 32.82
N VAL A 291 45.53 0.44 31.83
CA VAL A 291 45.54 0.77 30.39
C VAL A 291 44.35 0.16 29.65
N SER A 292 43.88 0.83 28.60
CA SER A 292 42.84 0.31 27.69
C SER A 292 43.19 0.64 26.25
N ALA A 293 42.99 -0.31 25.34
CA ALA A 293 43.14 -0.10 23.90
C ALA A 293 41.88 0.48 23.24
N GLY A 294 40.83 0.80 24.02
CA GLY A 294 39.48 1.01 23.51
C GLY A 294 38.79 -0.32 23.21
N GLY A 295 37.55 -0.24 22.74
CA GLY A 295 36.81 -1.43 22.37
C GLY A 295 35.56 -1.13 21.56
N LYS A 296 34.72 -2.15 21.36
CA LYS A 296 33.53 -2.07 20.50
C LYS A 296 32.33 -2.74 21.15
N ALA A 297 31.14 -2.26 20.83
CA ALA A 297 29.86 -2.86 21.15
C ALA A 297 28.93 -2.79 19.94
N THR A 298 28.15 -3.84 19.71
CA THR A 298 27.20 -3.92 18.58
C THR A 298 25.80 -4.11 19.14
N GLY A 299 24.85 -3.29 18.70
CA GLY A 299 23.44 -3.39 19.01
C GLY A 299 22.59 -3.49 17.76
N THR A 300 21.30 -3.52 17.97
CA THR A 300 20.26 -3.40 16.95
C THR A 300 19.48 -2.13 17.22
N GLU A 301 18.99 -1.53 16.16
CA GLU A 301 18.09 -0.38 16.22
C GLU A 301 16.88 -0.64 17.12
N ASP A 302 16.35 0.44 17.69
CA ASP A 302 15.22 0.48 18.63
C ASP A 302 15.34 -0.39 19.89
N GLN A 303 16.53 -0.94 20.14
CA GLN A 303 16.77 -1.79 21.29
C GLN A 303 17.86 -1.22 22.18
N THR A 304 17.62 -1.31 23.49
CA THR A 304 18.61 -0.94 24.49
C THR A 304 19.79 -1.92 24.45
N LEU A 305 20.99 -1.41 24.21
CA LEU A 305 22.24 -2.16 24.23
C LEU A 305 22.85 -2.15 25.63
N THR A 306 22.96 -3.32 26.26
CA THR A 306 23.70 -3.46 27.52
C THR A 306 25.20 -3.49 27.27
N LEU A 307 25.96 -2.59 27.89
CA LEU A 307 27.42 -2.55 27.79
C LEU A 307 28.05 -3.43 28.87
N THR A 308 28.97 -4.30 28.47
CA THR A 308 29.70 -5.20 29.36
C THR A 308 31.12 -4.67 29.62
N TRP A 309 31.76 -5.15 30.68
CA TRP A 309 33.13 -4.73 31.02
C TRP A 309 34.12 -5.02 29.89
N ASP A 310 33.95 -6.14 29.20
CA ASP A 310 34.83 -6.55 28.10
C ASP A 310 34.77 -5.60 26.90
N ASN A 311 33.64 -4.89 26.69
CA ASN A 311 33.52 -3.90 25.62
C ASN A 311 34.52 -2.73 25.78
N PHE A 312 35.03 -2.47 27.00
CA PHE A 312 35.97 -1.39 27.27
C PHE A 312 37.45 -1.79 27.17
N GLY A 313 37.77 -3.09 26.99
CA GLY A 313 39.14 -3.53 26.76
C GLY A 313 40.17 -3.08 27.81
N VAL A 314 39.75 -2.95 29.08
CA VAL A 314 40.61 -2.47 30.18
C VAL A 314 41.47 -3.63 30.71
N ALA A 315 42.80 -3.51 30.60
CA ALA A 315 43.76 -4.44 31.19
C ALA A 315 44.11 -4.01 32.62
N ASN A 316 44.15 -4.97 33.55
CA ASN A 316 44.51 -4.73 34.94
C ASN A 316 46.04 -4.75 35.12
N PRO A 317 46.65 -3.85 35.92
CA PRO A 317 48.06 -3.95 36.29
C PRO A 317 48.34 -5.29 37.01
N VAL A 318 49.54 -5.85 36.82
CA VAL A 318 49.84 -7.26 37.12
C VAL A 318 49.78 -7.62 38.62
N ASN A 319 49.61 -6.67 39.54
CA ASN A 319 49.60 -6.93 41.00
C ASN A 319 48.53 -6.16 41.81
N ALA A 320 47.44 -5.68 41.21
CA ALA A 320 46.40 -4.93 41.93
C ALA A 320 45.31 -5.85 42.53
N THR A 321 45.06 -5.76 43.85
CA THR A 321 43.90 -6.35 44.55
C THR A 321 42.63 -5.51 44.44
N ALA A 322 42.75 -4.24 44.05
CA ALA A 322 41.64 -3.30 43.88
C ALA A 322 40.92 -3.48 42.52
N VAL A 323 39.62 -3.16 42.49
CA VAL A 323 38.77 -3.31 41.30
C VAL A 323 38.81 -2.03 40.45
N PRO A 324 39.12 -2.09 39.14
CA PRO A 324 39.17 -0.91 38.28
C PRO A 324 37.78 -0.31 38.01
N SER A 325 37.76 0.97 37.67
CA SER A 325 36.57 1.72 37.20
C SER A 325 36.89 2.44 35.89
N ILE A 326 35.86 2.99 35.23
CA ILE A 326 36.04 3.87 34.07
C ILE A 326 35.48 5.26 34.38
N ILE A 327 36.06 6.28 33.77
CA ILE A 327 35.56 7.66 33.79
C ILE A 327 35.09 8.01 32.39
N ILE A 328 33.80 8.32 32.20
CA ILE A 328 33.28 8.72 30.89
C ILE A 328 33.69 10.16 30.60
N THR A 329 34.62 10.36 29.68
CA THR A 329 35.17 11.68 29.35
C THR A 329 34.41 12.41 28.25
N THR A 330 33.85 11.68 27.29
CA THR A 330 32.99 12.21 26.23
C THR A 330 31.76 11.32 26.09
N LEU A 331 30.58 11.92 26.18
CA LEU A 331 29.29 11.26 25.99
C LEU A 331 29.08 10.92 24.49
N PRO A 332 28.21 9.95 24.17
CA PRO A 332 27.92 9.63 22.78
C PRO A 332 27.33 10.83 22.03
N GLY A 333 27.66 10.97 20.74
CA GLY A 333 27.13 12.04 19.88
C GLY A 333 25.67 11.80 19.45
N SER A 334 25.29 10.54 19.28
CA SER A 334 23.91 10.06 19.01
C SER A 334 23.53 8.98 20.03
N GLY A 335 22.24 8.86 20.34
CA GLY A 335 21.75 8.01 21.42
C GLY A 335 22.07 8.52 22.83
N THR A 336 21.68 7.75 23.85
CA THR A 336 21.83 8.10 25.25
C THR A 336 22.53 7.00 26.04
N LEU A 337 23.57 7.35 26.80
CA LEU A 337 24.22 6.45 27.75
C LEU A 337 23.53 6.57 29.12
N LEU A 338 23.04 5.46 29.66
CA LEU A 338 22.30 5.38 30.92
C LEU A 338 23.04 4.51 31.94
N LEU A 339 23.14 4.96 33.18
CA LEU A 339 23.55 4.16 34.32
C LEU A 339 22.34 3.94 35.24
N ASN A 340 21.90 2.69 35.36
CA ASN A 340 20.71 2.30 36.12
C ASN A 340 19.45 3.11 35.72
N GLY A 341 19.29 3.36 34.42
CA GLY A 341 18.18 4.12 33.84
C GLY A 341 18.32 5.65 33.90
N VAL A 342 19.41 6.19 34.44
CA VAL A 342 19.67 7.65 34.53
C VAL A 342 20.77 8.04 33.55
N ALA A 343 20.60 9.16 32.83
CA ALA A 343 21.61 9.66 31.89
C ALA A 343 22.96 9.89 32.57
N VAL A 344 24.01 9.33 31.97
CA VAL A 344 25.40 9.51 32.39
C VAL A 344 25.85 10.93 32.04
N ILE A 345 26.63 11.55 32.91
CA ILE A 345 27.24 12.88 32.68
C ILE A 345 28.73 12.77 32.41
N ALA A 346 29.31 13.77 31.75
CA ALA A 346 30.74 13.83 31.51
C ALA A 346 31.54 13.87 32.83
N ASN A 347 32.67 13.16 32.83
CA ASN A 347 33.55 12.86 33.96
C ASN A 347 32.93 12.01 35.09
N GLN A 348 31.79 11.35 34.85
CA GLN A 348 31.23 10.41 35.81
C GLN A 348 32.09 9.14 35.91
N VAL A 349 32.39 8.74 37.15
CA VAL A 349 33.05 7.47 37.46
C VAL A 349 32.00 6.36 37.49
N ILE A 350 32.25 5.27 36.75
CA ILE A 350 31.40 4.08 36.69
C ILE A 350 32.24 2.88 37.11
N SER A 351 31.78 2.19 38.16
CA SER A 351 32.49 1.04 38.71
C SER A 351 32.37 -0.17 37.79
N LYS A 352 33.38 -1.05 37.79
CA LYS A 352 33.27 -2.36 37.12
C LYS A 352 32.08 -3.15 37.64
N ASP A 353 31.80 -3.09 38.94
CA ASP A 353 30.68 -3.80 39.58
C ASP A 353 29.32 -3.38 39.03
N ASP A 354 29.12 -2.08 38.75
CA ASP A 354 27.87 -1.61 38.13
C ASP A 354 27.72 -2.10 36.68
N ILE A 355 28.83 -2.15 35.94
CA ILE A 355 28.84 -2.63 34.54
C ILE A 355 28.59 -4.14 34.48
N VAL A 356 29.23 -4.95 35.33
CA VAL A 356 29.01 -6.40 35.36
C VAL A 356 27.62 -6.78 35.91
N GLN A 357 26.96 -5.88 36.64
CA GLN A 357 25.55 -6.00 37.02
C GLN A 357 24.58 -5.50 35.94
N ASN A 358 25.07 -5.25 34.71
CA ASN A 358 24.28 -4.80 33.55
C ASN A 358 23.58 -3.45 33.75
N LYS A 359 24.08 -2.57 34.64
CA LYS A 359 23.46 -1.27 34.89
C LYS A 359 23.79 -0.21 33.84
N LEU A 360 24.89 -0.38 33.10
CA LEU A 360 25.29 0.56 32.06
C LEU A 360 24.71 0.14 30.72
N THR A 361 23.81 0.94 30.18
CA THR A 361 23.14 0.69 28.90
C THR A 361 23.28 1.87 27.95
N PHE A 362 23.25 1.60 26.66
CA PHE A 362 23.21 2.57 25.59
C PHE A 362 21.89 2.42 24.85
N VAL A 363 21.17 3.52 24.62
CA VAL A 363 19.89 3.53 23.91
C VAL A 363 20.10 4.35 22.63
N PRO A 364 20.06 3.74 21.43
CA PRO A 364 20.04 4.52 20.19
C PRO A 364 18.79 5.41 20.13
N LEU A 365 18.84 6.46 19.31
CA LEU A 365 17.63 7.21 18.97
C LEU A 365 16.68 6.29 18.19
N SER A 366 15.38 6.57 18.28
CA SER A 366 14.37 5.78 17.56
C SER A 366 14.57 5.89 16.06
N ASN A 367 14.52 4.75 15.37
CA ASN A 367 14.59 4.66 13.92
C ASN A 367 15.91 5.28 13.38
N GLU A 368 17.00 5.13 14.14
CA GLU A 368 18.33 5.46 13.68
C GLU A 368 19.31 4.28 13.87
N SER A 369 20.14 4.12 12.85
CA SER A 369 21.13 3.06 12.72
C SER A 369 22.50 3.62 12.30
N GLY A 370 23.51 2.75 12.23
CA GLY A 370 24.89 3.12 11.92
C GLY A 370 25.39 2.69 10.54
N ILE A 371 24.53 2.60 9.51
CA ILE A 371 24.92 2.04 8.20
C ILE A 371 25.30 3.08 7.14
N ASP A 372 26.27 2.70 6.29
CA ASP A 372 26.66 3.35 5.05
C ASP A 372 26.93 2.32 3.96
N SER A 373 26.33 2.58 2.81
CA SER A 373 26.60 1.89 1.55
C SER A 373 27.60 2.64 0.66
N PHE A 374 28.52 3.48 1.15
CA PHE A 374 29.47 4.24 0.33
C PHE A 374 30.76 4.64 1.09
N GLY A 375 31.76 3.76 1.08
CA GLY A 375 33.10 3.98 1.64
C GLY A 375 33.61 5.43 1.63
N GLY A 376 33.42 6.12 2.77
CA GLY A 376 33.97 7.42 3.11
C GLY A 376 34.66 7.39 4.48
N THR A 377 35.35 8.48 4.85
CA THR A 377 35.95 8.66 6.18
C THR A 377 35.04 9.54 7.05
N GLY A 378 34.24 8.90 7.92
CA GLY A 378 33.20 9.50 8.77
C GLY A 378 32.22 8.42 9.23
N VAL A 379 31.40 8.70 10.25
CA VAL A 379 30.46 7.76 10.93
C VAL A 379 29.61 6.94 9.94
N GLY A 380 29.57 5.60 10.04
CA GLY A 380 28.64 4.72 9.29
C GLY A 380 29.20 3.50 8.52
N ASN A 381 30.50 3.31 8.31
CA ASN A 381 31.00 2.41 7.22
C ASN A 381 31.41 0.97 7.61
N LYS A 382 30.92 0.38 8.72
CA LYS A 382 31.54 -0.81 9.39
C LYS A 382 33.05 -0.61 9.70
N GLN A 383 33.53 0.62 9.65
CA GLN A 383 34.82 1.12 10.13
C GLN A 383 34.67 2.46 10.91
N ALA A 384 33.44 2.90 11.21
CA ALA A 384 33.09 4.10 11.96
C ALA A 384 31.67 3.97 12.54
N ASP A 385 31.52 4.34 13.80
CA ASP A 385 30.56 3.71 14.73
C ASP A 385 29.40 4.66 15.03
N TYR A 386 28.14 4.17 15.02
CA TYR A 386 26.89 4.91 15.34
C TYR A 386 27.07 5.94 16.46
N ALA A 387 27.76 5.55 17.53
CA ALA A 387 28.23 6.48 18.55
C ALA A 387 29.64 6.13 19.03
N GLN A 388 30.37 7.15 19.49
CA GLN A 388 31.66 6.98 20.16
C GLN A 388 31.59 7.51 21.59
N ILE A 389 32.05 6.70 22.54
CA ILE A 389 32.11 7.04 23.96
C ILE A 389 33.58 7.04 24.35
N GLN A 390 34.12 8.19 24.76
CA GLN A 390 35.51 8.25 25.23
C GLN A 390 35.57 8.08 26.74
N PHE A 391 36.48 7.25 27.23
CA PHE A 391 36.64 6.97 28.66
C PHE A 391 38.11 6.86 29.07
N LYS A 392 38.38 6.98 30.38
CA LYS A 392 39.69 6.66 30.97
C LYS A 392 39.53 5.53 31.98
N PRO A 393 40.35 4.47 31.95
CA PRO A 393 40.42 3.51 33.05
C PRO A 393 41.04 4.18 34.28
N THR A 394 40.57 3.82 35.47
CA THR A 394 41.12 4.31 36.73
C THR A 394 41.14 3.23 37.80
N LEU A 395 42.17 3.27 38.64
CA LEU A 395 42.36 2.38 39.78
C LEU A 395 42.91 3.21 40.94
N GLU A 396 42.21 3.21 42.08
CA GLU A 396 42.62 3.93 43.30
C GLU A 396 43.01 5.42 43.07
N GLY A 397 42.36 6.09 42.12
CA GLY A 397 42.60 7.51 41.81
C GLY A 397 43.71 7.77 40.80
N VAL A 398 44.48 6.74 40.42
CA VAL A 398 45.41 6.80 39.29
C VAL A 398 44.63 6.61 37.99
N THR A 399 44.79 7.52 37.01
CA THR A 399 44.02 7.53 35.76
C THR A 399 44.91 7.22 34.57
N GLY A 400 44.45 6.31 33.71
CA GLY A 400 45.10 6.00 32.44
C GLY A 400 44.79 7.02 31.34
N THR A 401 45.25 6.73 30.13
CA THR A 401 44.99 7.57 28.94
C THR A 401 43.55 7.41 28.43
N VAL A 402 43.09 8.36 27.61
CA VAL A 402 41.77 8.29 26.97
C VAL A 402 41.74 7.11 25.98
N ALA A 403 40.69 6.31 26.05
CA ALA A 403 40.35 5.24 25.14
C ALA A 403 38.93 5.48 24.57
N THR A 404 38.62 4.88 23.41
CA THR A 404 37.32 5.06 22.75
C THR A 404 36.58 3.72 22.69
N LEU A 405 35.33 3.72 23.15
CA LEU A 405 34.36 2.67 22.89
C LEU A 405 33.54 3.07 21.67
N LYS A 406 33.52 2.19 20.70
CA LYS A 406 32.84 2.29 19.42
C LYS A 406 31.52 1.53 19.49
N VAL A 407 30.38 2.15 19.19
CA VAL A 407 29.06 1.51 19.21
C VAL A 407 28.52 1.43 17.78
N ASP A 408 28.24 0.22 17.30
CA ASP A 408 27.60 -0.02 16.00
C ASP A 408 26.15 -0.46 16.21
N ILE A 409 25.21 0.11 15.45
CA ILE A 409 23.80 -0.25 15.50
C ILE A 409 23.39 -0.85 14.15
N THR A 410 22.94 -2.09 14.17
CA THR A 410 22.44 -2.80 12.98
C THR A 410 21.04 -2.27 12.65
N PRO A 411 20.78 -1.84 11.41
CA PRO A 411 19.48 -1.33 11.01
C PRO A 411 18.44 -2.44 10.99
N VAL A 412 17.20 -2.08 11.26
CA VAL A 412 16.03 -2.96 11.30
C VAL A 412 14.93 -2.26 10.55
N ALA A 413 14.27 -2.95 9.62
CA ALA A 413 13.27 -2.28 8.83
C ALA A 413 12.12 -1.76 9.72
N ASP A 414 11.75 -0.50 9.51
CA ASP A 414 10.68 0.18 10.21
C ASP A 414 9.32 -0.28 9.69
N GLN A 415 8.34 -0.38 10.58
CA GLN A 415 7.00 -0.79 10.20
C GLN A 415 6.32 0.34 9.41
N PRO A 416 6.06 0.20 8.09
CA PRO A 416 5.25 1.17 7.37
C PRO A 416 3.82 1.13 7.91
N SER A 417 3.07 2.21 7.71
CA SER A 417 1.64 2.26 8.02
C SER A 417 0.84 2.59 6.77
N LEU A 418 -0.13 1.73 6.46
CA LEU A 418 -1.16 1.94 5.47
C LEU A 418 -2.50 2.20 6.16
N ALA A 419 -3.17 3.27 5.75
CA ALA A 419 -4.55 3.52 6.13
C ALA A 419 -5.45 3.52 4.90
N LEU A 420 -6.58 2.83 5.02
CA LEU A 420 -7.63 2.80 4.01
C LEU A 420 -8.74 3.77 4.38
N GLY A 421 -9.07 4.69 3.48
CA GLY A 421 -10.21 5.58 3.60
C GLY A 421 -11.55 4.85 3.45
N SER A 422 -12.62 5.45 3.96
CA SER A 422 -13.96 4.87 3.84
C SER A 422 -14.37 4.72 2.37
N ALA A 423 -14.90 3.55 2.00
CA ALA A 423 -15.56 3.34 0.70
C ALA A 423 -16.92 4.04 0.64
N VAL A 424 -17.59 4.21 1.79
CA VAL A 424 -18.86 4.93 1.88
C VAL A 424 -18.58 6.40 2.05
N ILE A 425 -19.14 7.20 1.15
CA ILE A 425 -19.07 8.65 1.24
C ILE A 425 -20.16 9.15 2.19
N SER A 426 -19.80 10.10 3.04
CA SER A 426 -20.75 10.67 4.00
C SER A 426 -21.78 11.54 3.27
N SER A 427 -23.05 11.32 3.57
CA SER A 427 -24.14 12.19 3.15
C SER A 427 -23.87 13.63 3.56
N THR A 428 -24.04 14.55 2.60
CA THR A 428 -23.92 15.98 2.86
C THR A 428 -25.27 16.64 3.17
N GLY A 429 -26.35 15.86 3.12
CA GLY A 429 -27.72 16.32 3.34
C GLY A 429 -28.34 16.94 2.09
N LEU A 430 -29.34 17.79 2.30
CA LEU A 430 -30.12 18.47 1.27
C LEU A 430 -30.13 19.98 1.55
N VAL A 431 -30.65 20.74 0.59
CA VAL A 431 -30.91 22.17 0.72
C VAL A 431 -32.36 22.36 1.13
N LYS A 432 -32.62 23.20 2.14
CA LYS A 432 -33.96 23.61 2.59
C LYS A 432 -34.19 25.08 2.29
N ASP A 433 -35.15 25.33 1.42
CA ASP A 433 -35.71 26.62 1.13
C ASP A 433 -37.05 26.81 1.83
N VAL A 434 -37.25 27.98 2.44
CA VAL A 434 -38.48 28.31 3.19
C VAL A 434 -39.05 29.63 2.70
N TRP A 435 -40.35 29.66 2.49
CA TRP A 435 -41.12 30.85 2.14
C TRP A 435 -42.22 31.05 3.18
N VAL A 436 -42.31 32.25 3.75
CA VAL A 436 -43.33 32.56 4.75
C VAL A 436 -44.28 33.61 4.19
N ASN A 437 -45.52 33.22 3.89
CA ASN A 437 -46.57 34.09 3.36
C ASN A 437 -46.24 34.80 2.02
N THR A 438 -45.26 34.32 1.26
CA THR A 438 -44.85 34.94 -0.01
C THR A 438 -45.34 34.19 -1.25
N LEU A 439 -45.61 32.89 -1.15
CA LEU A 439 -46.09 32.10 -2.28
C LEU A 439 -47.61 32.15 -2.37
N THR A 440 -48.14 32.28 -3.59
CA THR A 440 -49.57 32.45 -3.87
C THR A 440 -50.15 31.25 -4.63
N GLY A 441 -51.47 31.04 -4.55
CA GLY A 441 -52.15 29.96 -5.30
C GLY A 441 -52.13 28.58 -4.62
N MET A 442 -51.70 28.52 -3.35
CA MET A 442 -51.61 27.28 -2.56
C MET A 442 -52.70 27.12 -1.49
N SER A 443 -53.67 28.04 -1.40
CA SER A 443 -54.74 27.98 -0.38
C SER A 443 -55.94 27.13 -0.81
N GLY A 444 -56.32 26.13 0.01
CA GLY A 444 -57.50 25.28 -0.16
C GLY A 444 -58.61 25.54 0.88
N SER A 445 -59.62 24.67 0.95
CA SER A 445 -60.78 24.76 1.86
C SER A 445 -60.50 24.25 3.30
N GLY A 446 -59.26 24.37 3.79
CA GLY A 446 -58.86 23.82 5.09
C GLY A 446 -58.58 22.31 5.08
N SER A 447 -58.35 21.70 3.91
CA SER A 447 -58.10 20.25 3.74
C SER A 447 -56.68 19.90 3.23
N GLY A 448 -55.79 20.88 3.18
CA GLY A 448 -54.47 20.80 2.55
C GLY A 448 -54.47 21.29 1.09
N ALA A 449 -53.30 21.65 0.60
CA ALA A 449 -53.05 21.94 -0.81
C ALA A 449 -52.92 20.63 -1.61
N THR A 450 -53.56 20.58 -2.78
CA THR A 450 -53.42 19.43 -3.70
C THR A 450 -52.06 19.42 -4.40
N GLU A 451 -51.67 18.28 -4.96
CA GLU A 451 -50.43 18.15 -5.75
C GLU A 451 -50.31 19.23 -6.84
N SER A 452 -51.38 19.48 -7.61
CA SER A 452 -51.38 20.51 -8.66
C SER A 452 -51.16 21.92 -8.11
N MET A 453 -51.69 22.21 -6.91
CA MET A 453 -51.50 23.51 -6.26
C MET A 453 -50.07 23.68 -5.74
N ILE A 454 -49.48 22.63 -5.14
CA ILE A 454 -48.08 22.64 -4.70
C ILE A 454 -47.16 22.87 -5.91
N LYS A 455 -47.31 22.08 -6.98
CA LYS A 455 -46.51 22.24 -8.21
C LYS A 455 -46.62 23.64 -8.80
N LEU A 456 -47.83 24.21 -8.83
CA LEU A 456 -48.04 25.57 -9.33
C LEU A 456 -47.41 26.63 -8.42
N GLY A 457 -47.54 26.49 -7.10
CA GLY A 457 -47.05 27.46 -6.12
C GLY A 457 -45.52 27.53 -6.03
N PHE A 458 -44.82 26.41 -6.22
CA PHE A 458 -43.36 26.36 -6.26
C PHE A 458 -42.76 26.65 -7.64
N ASN A 459 -43.57 26.69 -8.71
CA ASN A 459 -43.14 27.16 -10.02
C ASN A 459 -43.11 28.70 -10.06
N THR A 460 -42.16 29.29 -9.35
CA THR A 460 -42.04 30.75 -9.17
C THR A 460 -40.58 31.20 -9.18
N THR A 461 -40.36 32.47 -9.50
CA THR A 461 -39.04 33.13 -9.39
C THR A 461 -38.87 33.86 -8.06
N ILE A 462 -39.81 33.70 -7.11
CA ILE A 462 -39.76 34.36 -5.79
C ILE A 462 -38.66 33.72 -4.93
N THR A 463 -37.69 34.53 -4.51
CA THR A 463 -36.59 34.10 -3.64
C THR A 463 -37.10 33.58 -2.29
N PRO A 464 -36.57 32.48 -1.76
CA PRO A 464 -36.91 31.99 -0.43
C PRO A 464 -36.55 32.99 0.67
N THR A 465 -37.34 32.99 1.75
CA THR A 465 -37.06 33.73 2.99
C THR A 465 -35.79 33.23 3.66
N THR A 466 -35.53 31.92 3.61
CA THR A 466 -34.27 31.32 4.08
C THR A 466 -33.83 30.21 3.14
N HIS A 467 -32.52 30.08 2.95
CA HIS A 467 -31.85 29.01 2.21
C HIS A 467 -30.78 28.41 3.13
N THR A 468 -30.94 27.15 3.51
CA THR A 468 -30.09 26.51 4.55
C THR A 468 -29.85 25.04 4.25
N ASP A 469 -28.72 24.50 4.67
CA ASP A 469 -28.45 23.06 4.62
C ASP A 469 -29.28 22.30 5.68
N THR A 470 -29.70 21.08 5.36
CA THR A 470 -30.44 20.20 6.28
C THR A 470 -30.10 18.73 6.08
N SER A 471 -30.05 17.93 7.15
CA SER A 471 -29.73 16.50 7.08
C SER A 471 -30.95 15.57 7.12
N ILE A 472 -32.17 16.11 7.15
CA ILE A 472 -33.48 15.44 7.41
C ILE A 472 -33.39 13.95 7.72
N THR A 473 -33.66 13.60 8.98
CA THR A 473 -33.63 12.19 9.43
C THR A 473 -35.02 11.61 9.73
N LYS A 474 -36.00 12.39 10.24
CA LYS A 474 -37.28 11.77 10.69
C LYS A 474 -38.52 12.65 10.65
N SER A 475 -38.46 13.83 11.26
CA SER A 475 -39.65 14.68 11.50
C SER A 475 -39.29 16.15 11.58
N THR A 476 -40.16 17.01 11.07
CA THR A 476 -40.15 18.43 11.43
C THR A 476 -41.01 18.68 12.65
N GLY A 477 -40.56 19.60 13.51
CA GLY A 477 -41.42 20.17 14.54
C GLY A 477 -42.45 21.13 13.96
N ASP A 478 -43.14 21.83 14.85
CA ASP A 478 -44.13 22.87 14.57
C ASP A 478 -43.75 23.80 13.39
N VAL A 479 -44.53 23.74 12.31
CA VAL A 479 -44.43 24.58 11.12
C VAL A 479 -45.50 25.67 11.22
N ALA A 480 -45.11 26.94 11.13
CA ALA A 480 -46.04 28.07 11.24
C ALA A 480 -47.00 28.16 10.04
N VAL A 481 -48.19 28.73 10.25
CA VAL A 481 -49.19 29.00 9.19
C VAL A 481 -48.58 29.80 8.04
N GLY A 482 -48.90 29.42 6.81
CA GLY A 482 -48.47 30.10 5.59
C GLY A 482 -47.01 29.83 5.21
N THR A 483 -46.37 28.84 5.86
CA THR A 483 -45.00 28.42 5.56
C THR A 483 -45.01 27.36 4.47
N ALA A 484 -44.29 27.61 3.39
CA ALA A 484 -43.95 26.63 2.36
C ALA A 484 -42.48 26.25 2.50
N THR A 485 -42.16 24.97 2.40
CA THR A 485 -40.79 24.45 2.43
C THR A 485 -40.54 23.62 1.19
N LYS A 486 -39.43 23.86 0.49
CA LYS A 486 -38.86 22.93 -0.49
C LYS A 486 -37.55 22.40 0.08
N ILE A 487 -37.42 21.09 0.18
CA ILE A 487 -36.14 20.44 0.42
C ILE A 487 -35.71 19.76 -0.86
N SER A 488 -34.51 20.06 -1.34
CA SER A 488 -34.02 19.63 -2.64
C SER A 488 -32.57 19.18 -2.61
N GLY A 489 -32.22 18.29 -3.52
CA GLY A 489 -30.87 17.78 -3.71
C GLY A 489 -30.91 16.45 -4.46
N LEU A 490 -30.05 15.53 -4.06
CA LEU A 490 -29.83 14.24 -4.69
C LEU A 490 -29.99 13.11 -3.66
N VAL A 491 -30.54 11.98 -4.11
CA VAL A 491 -30.61 10.73 -3.35
C VAL A 491 -29.95 9.62 -4.13
N TYR A 492 -29.06 8.87 -3.49
CA TYR A 492 -28.46 7.68 -4.10
C TYR A 492 -29.44 6.52 -4.10
N LEU A 493 -29.72 5.97 -5.28
CA LEU A 493 -30.64 4.84 -5.48
C LEU A 493 -29.99 3.80 -6.39
N GLU A 494 -30.22 2.52 -6.11
CA GLU A 494 -29.69 1.41 -6.89
C GLU A 494 -30.75 0.85 -7.84
N ALA A 495 -30.33 0.54 -9.07
CA ALA A 495 -31.19 -0.05 -10.09
C ALA A 495 -31.88 -1.32 -9.57
N GLY A 496 -33.17 -1.47 -9.89
CA GLY A 496 -33.95 -2.67 -9.54
C GLY A 496 -34.40 -2.77 -8.07
N LYS A 497 -33.90 -1.93 -7.15
CA LYS A 497 -34.44 -1.86 -5.79
C LYS A 497 -35.78 -1.10 -5.78
N VAL A 498 -36.69 -1.50 -4.89
CA VAL A 498 -38.03 -0.89 -4.76
C VAL A 498 -38.05 0.05 -3.55
N TYR A 499 -38.35 1.33 -3.81
CA TYR A 499 -38.42 2.40 -2.83
C TYR A 499 -39.87 2.88 -2.67
N SER A 500 -40.28 3.17 -1.43
CA SER A 500 -41.58 3.77 -1.12
C SER A 500 -41.50 4.64 0.13
N PHE A 501 -42.28 5.72 0.18
CA PHE A 501 -42.31 6.66 1.29
C PHE A 501 -43.52 6.42 2.19
N GLY A 502 -43.36 6.69 3.48
CA GLY A 502 -44.43 6.67 4.46
C GLY A 502 -44.26 7.76 5.51
N GLY A 503 -45.24 7.92 6.39
CA GLY A 503 -45.28 8.97 7.41
C GLY A 503 -46.56 9.79 7.32
N THR A 504 -46.52 11.03 7.84
CA THR A 504 -47.67 11.93 7.93
C THR A 504 -47.28 13.36 7.59
N ALA A 505 -48.22 14.17 7.11
CA ALA A 505 -48.04 15.60 6.92
C ALA A 505 -49.29 16.39 7.28
N ASP A 506 -49.08 17.48 8.00
CA ASP A 506 -50.04 18.51 8.36
C ASP A 506 -49.43 19.86 7.94
N ASP A 507 -49.95 20.59 6.95
CA ASP A 507 -51.14 20.25 6.17
C ASP A 507 -50.86 19.41 4.91
N SER A 508 -49.77 19.62 4.16
CA SER A 508 -49.61 18.96 2.85
C SER A 508 -48.16 18.69 2.47
N LEU A 509 -47.91 17.58 1.78
CA LEU A 509 -46.60 17.12 1.34
C LEU A 509 -46.65 16.58 -0.09
N LEU A 510 -45.60 16.81 -0.86
CA LEU A 510 -45.36 16.19 -2.16
C LEU A 510 -43.89 15.78 -2.25
N ILE A 511 -43.61 14.55 -2.67
CA ILE A 511 -42.26 14.04 -2.89
C ILE A 511 -42.12 13.63 -4.36
N THR A 512 -41.07 14.13 -5.01
CA THR A 512 -40.69 13.74 -6.38
C THR A 512 -39.27 13.18 -6.42
N ILE A 513 -39.07 12.14 -7.22
CA ILE A 513 -37.75 11.58 -7.55
C ILE A 513 -37.58 11.65 -9.07
N GLY A 514 -36.49 12.24 -9.56
CA GLY A 514 -36.24 12.40 -11.01
C GLY A 514 -37.40 13.11 -11.73
N GLY A 515 -37.99 14.12 -11.09
CA GLY A 515 -39.18 14.84 -11.58
C GLY A 515 -40.51 14.06 -11.50
N LYS A 516 -40.52 12.77 -11.15
CA LYS A 516 -41.74 11.95 -11.04
C LYS A 516 -42.32 12.02 -9.63
N THR A 517 -43.63 12.27 -9.50
CA THR A 517 -44.34 12.15 -8.22
C THR A 517 -44.29 10.71 -7.70
N VAL A 518 -43.74 10.51 -6.51
CA VAL A 518 -43.63 9.20 -5.85
C VAL A 518 -44.42 9.10 -4.55
N ALA A 519 -44.74 10.24 -3.93
CA ALA A 519 -45.61 10.29 -2.76
C ALA A 519 -46.27 11.66 -2.58
N ASN A 520 -47.46 11.68 -1.96
CA ASN A 520 -48.14 12.90 -1.56
C ASN A 520 -48.97 12.70 -0.29
N ALA A 521 -49.31 13.79 0.38
CA ALA A 521 -50.23 13.83 1.52
C ALA A 521 -50.96 15.17 1.57
N ALA A 522 -52.21 15.15 2.02
CA ALA A 522 -52.98 16.33 2.39
C ALA A 522 -53.79 16.00 3.64
N TRP A 523 -53.84 16.90 4.62
CA TRP A 523 -54.43 16.66 5.93
C TRP A 523 -55.88 16.18 5.87
N GLY A 524 -56.67 16.76 4.96
CA GLY A 524 -58.06 16.38 4.74
C GLY A 524 -58.25 15.00 4.10
N ILE A 525 -57.17 14.32 3.71
CA ILE A 525 -57.16 12.97 3.12
C ILE A 525 -56.42 12.02 4.09
N ASN A 526 -57.13 11.03 4.62
CA ASN A 526 -56.55 10.01 5.53
C ASN A 526 -55.73 10.61 6.70
N SER A 527 -56.17 11.76 7.23
CA SER A 527 -55.48 12.47 8.33
C SER A 527 -54.00 12.76 8.03
N GLY A 528 -53.69 13.13 6.79
CA GLY A 528 -52.35 13.49 6.37
C GLY A 528 -51.39 12.32 6.18
N ALA A 529 -51.85 11.06 6.20
CA ALA A 529 -50.98 9.92 5.93
C ALA A 529 -50.40 9.98 4.50
N ILE A 530 -49.08 9.76 4.38
CA ILE A 530 -48.39 9.75 3.08
C ILE A 530 -48.87 8.57 2.25
N SER A 531 -49.44 8.87 1.08
CA SER A 531 -49.75 7.90 0.03
C SER A 531 -48.57 7.84 -0.94
N SER A 532 -47.97 6.66 -1.12
CA SER A 532 -46.80 6.48 -1.98
C SER A 532 -47.05 5.42 -3.04
N SER A 533 -46.57 5.70 -4.26
CA SER A 533 -46.37 4.70 -5.30
C SER A 533 -44.97 4.10 -5.19
N GLN A 534 -44.82 2.81 -5.45
CA GLN A 534 -43.50 2.19 -5.54
C GLN A 534 -42.67 2.83 -6.66
N TYR A 535 -41.41 3.13 -6.37
CA TYR A 535 -40.43 3.64 -7.31
C TYR A 535 -39.29 2.63 -7.46
N THR A 536 -39.00 2.24 -8.70
CA THR A 536 -37.88 1.36 -9.04
C THR A 536 -36.96 2.12 -9.99
N PRO A 537 -35.75 2.50 -9.57
CA PRO A 537 -34.77 3.13 -10.43
C PRO A 537 -34.39 2.21 -11.59
N THR A 538 -34.25 2.78 -12.78
CA THR A 538 -33.79 2.05 -13.98
C THR A 538 -32.27 1.99 -14.06
N ALA A 539 -31.57 2.96 -13.46
CA ALA A 539 -30.12 3.03 -13.36
C ALA A 539 -29.68 3.27 -11.90
N THR A 540 -28.50 2.77 -11.53
CA THR A 540 -27.86 3.11 -10.26
C THR A 540 -27.27 4.51 -10.37
N GLY A 541 -27.56 5.37 -9.40
CA GLY A 541 -27.05 6.74 -9.43
C GLY A 541 -27.72 7.69 -8.44
N PHE A 542 -27.49 8.96 -8.66
CA PHE A 542 -27.93 10.06 -7.82
C PHE A 542 -29.12 10.78 -8.47
N TYR A 543 -30.32 10.50 -7.98
CA TYR A 543 -31.57 11.04 -8.52
C TYR A 543 -31.91 12.36 -7.86
N THR A 544 -32.45 13.32 -8.62
CA THR A 544 -33.01 14.54 -8.03
C THR A 544 -34.13 14.17 -7.07
N LEU A 545 -34.10 14.73 -5.87
CA LEU A 545 -35.11 14.52 -4.83
C LEU A 545 -35.64 15.88 -4.41
N ASP A 546 -36.94 16.08 -4.57
CA ASP A 546 -37.63 17.22 -3.99
C ASP A 546 -38.72 16.77 -3.02
N ILE A 547 -38.77 17.44 -1.87
CA ILE A 547 -39.77 17.30 -0.84
C ILE A 547 -40.39 18.67 -0.59
N TYR A 548 -41.63 18.83 -1.03
CA TYR A 548 -42.41 20.04 -0.85
C TYR A 548 -43.35 19.87 0.34
N HIS A 549 -43.42 20.85 1.22
CA HIS A 549 -44.41 20.95 2.30
C HIS A 549 -45.06 22.33 2.26
N TYR A 550 -46.36 22.39 2.53
CA TYR A 550 -47.06 23.65 2.73
C TYR A 550 -48.02 23.53 3.91
N ASN A 551 -47.90 24.47 4.85
CA ASN A 551 -48.79 24.59 5.99
C ASN A 551 -49.79 25.73 5.76
N GLN A 552 -51.07 25.41 5.62
CA GLN A 552 -52.11 26.38 5.27
C GLN A 552 -52.85 26.92 6.49
N ASP A 553 -52.99 26.15 7.57
CA ASP A 553 -53.78 26.52 8.75
C ASP A 553 -53.24 25.86 10.02
N ASN A 554 -53.40 26.53 11.17
CA ASN A 554 -52.80 26.16 12.45
C ASN A 554 -51.29 25.80 12.38
N VAL A 555 -50.75 25.25 13.45
CA VAL A 555 -49.35 24.80 13.48
C VAL A 555 -49.29 23.38 12.92
N GLY A 556 -48.59 23.21 11.80
CA GLY A 556 -48.43 21.92 11.10
C GLY A 556 -47.15 21.18 11.48
N ASN A 557 -46.92 20.01 10.87
CA ASN A 557 -45.68 19.21 10.98
C ASN A 557 -45.63 18.16 9.86
N TYR A 558 -44.49 17.49 9.67
CA TYR A 558 -44.46 16.28 8.84
C TYR A 558 -43.40 15.27 9.31
N THR A 559 -43.65 13.99 9.02
CA THR A 559 -42.75 12.86 9.25
C THR A 559 -42.56 12.08 7.97
N ILE A 560 -41.32 11.66 7.67
CA ILE A 560 -40.99 10.92 6.45
C ILE A 560 -40.12 9.72 6.83
N ASN A 561 -40.53 8.54 6.38
CA ASN A 561 -39.75 7.31 6.45
C ASN A 561 -39.62 6.73 5.04
N LEU A 562 -38.51 6.02 4.79
CA LEU A 562 -38.23 5.36 3.53
C LEU A 562 -38.23 3.84 3.74
N THR A 563 -38.96 3.13 2.89
CA THR A 563 -38.95 1.67 2.85
C THR A 563 -38.24 1.20 1.59
N VAL A 564 -37.15 0.45 1.76
CA VAL A 564 -36.33 -0.12 0.68
C VAL A 564 -36.45 -1.64 0.73
N ASN A 565 -36.97 -2.27 -0.34
CA ASN A 565 -37.20 -3.72 -0.42
C ASN A 565 -37.91 -4.32 0.81
N GLY A 566 -38.86 -3.56 1.39
CA GLY A 566 -39.64 -3.97 2.56
C GLY A 566 -39.03 -3.65 3.93
N VAL A 567 -37.84 -3.05 4.00
CA VAL A 567 -37.22 -2.59 5.25
C VAL A 567 -37.43 -1.08 5.42
N THR A 568 -38.15 -0.68 6.45
CA THR A 568 -38.42 0.74 6.78
C THR A 568 -37.29 1.34 7.62
N SER A 569 -36.82 2.52 7.22
CA SER A 569 -35.76 3.28 7.87
C SER A 569 -36.03 4.79 7.78
N GLU A 570 -35.22 5.56 8.50
CA GLU A 570 -35.17 7.02 8.39
C GLU A 570 -34.64 7.45 7.01
N LEU A 571 -35.09 8.62 6.54
CA LEU A 571 -34.50 9.26 5.38
C LEU A 571 -33.05 9.65 5.74
N ASN A 572 -32.12 9.60 4.79
CA ASN A 572 -30.69 9.77 5.06
C ASN A 572 -30.05 8.67 5.93
N SER A 573 -30.44 7.42 5.67
CA SER A 573 -29.79 6.23 6.25
C SER A 573 -28.81 5.61 5.25
N ALA A 574 -28.09 4.56 5.67
CA ALA A 574 -27.16 3.81 4.80
C ALA A 574 -27.79 3.27 3.50
N ASN A 575 -29.13 3.22 3.40
CA ASN A 575 -29.85 2.71 2.23
C ASN A 575 -30.33 3.82 1.27
N ALA A 576 -30.12 5.10 1.61
CA ALA A 576 -30.49 6.26 0.79
C ALA A 576 -29.73 7.50 1.25
N LEU A 577 -28.44 7.56 0.88
CA LEU A 577 -27.56 8.70 1.17
C LEU A 577 -28.01 9.94 0.39
N LEU A 578 -27.88 11.11 1.00
CA LEU A 578 -28.35 12.38 0.47
C LEU A 578 -27.19 13.34 0.17
N TYR A 579 -27.32 14.09 -0.91
CA TYR A 579 -26.30 15.06 -1.32
C TYR A 579 -26.95 16.34 -1.82
N ARG A 580 -26.35 17.49 -1.53
CA ARG A 580 -26.98 18.77 -1.90
C ARG A 580 -26.95 19.04 -3.39
N ASN A 581 -25.86 18.62 -4.05
CA ASN A 581 -25.58 18.89 -5.46
C ASN A 581 -24.44 18.00 -5.97
N VAL A 582 -24.17 18.07 -7.28
CA VAL A 582 -23.09 17.30 -7.94
C VAL A 582 -21.69 17.75 -7.47
N SER A 583 -21.51 19.00 -7.05
CA SER A 583 -20.23 19.47 -6.51
C SER A 583 -19.88 18.76 -5.22
N ASP A 584 -20.86 18.46 -4.35
CA ASP A 584 -20.63 17.66 -3.14
C ASP A 584 -20.16 16.24 -3.50
N LEU A 585 -20.72 15.62 -4.54
CA LEU A 585 -20.27 14.32 -5.05
C LEU A 585 -18.84 14.38 -5.58
N THR A 586 -18.55 15.40 -6.39
CA THR A 586 -17.22 15.62 -6.98
C THR A 586 -16.16 15.86 -5.89
N ASN A 587 -16.49 16.69 -4.89
CA ASN A 587 -15.62 16.96 -3.75
C ASN A 587 -15.40 15.71 -2.88
N ALA A 588 -16.35 14.79 -2.87
CA ALA A 588 -16.20 13.50 -2.21
C ALA A 588 -15.44 12.46 -3.06
N GLY A 589 -14.97 12.83 -4.25
CA GLY A 589 -14.17 11.96 -5.12
C GLY A 589 -14.99 11.07 -6.06
N LEU A 590 -16.30 11.27 -6.15
CA LEU A 590 -17.18 10.55 -7.08
C LEU A 590 -17.13 11.18 -8.46
N THR A 591 -17.18 10.33 -9.48
CA THR A 591 -17.44 10.76 -10.86
C THR A 591 -18.84 10.29 -11.22
N VAL A 592 -19.65 11.21 -11.76
CA VAL A 592 -21.00 10.93 -12.20
C VAL A 592 -21.17 11.40 -13.65
N SER A 593 -22.09 10.78 -14.38
CA SER A 593 -22.47 11.19 -15.73
C SER A 593 -23.07 12.60 -15.78
N SER A 594 -23.38 13.09 -16.97
CA SER A 594 -24.27 14.25 -17.14
C SER A 594 -25.68 13.95 -16.63
N LEU A 595 -26.50 15.00 -16.45
CA LEU A 595 -27.89 14.81 -16.03
C LEU A 595 -28.67 14.06 -17.12
N ASN A 596 -29.12 12.86 -16.78
CA ASN A 596 -30.06 12.09 -17.59
C ASN A 596 -31.46 12.59 -17.25
N GLU A 597 -31.99 13.48 -18.09
CA GLU A 597 -33.32 14.03 -17.89
C GLU A 597 -34.38 12.95 -18.13
N VAL A 598 -35.22 12.70 -17.11
CA VAL A 598 -36.27 11.70 -17.19
C VAL A 598 -37.63 12.41 -17.21
N ASN A 599 -38.53 11.95 -18.09
CA ASN A 599 -39.89 12.49 -18.23
C ASN A 599 -39.98 13.92 -18.80
N GLY A 600 -38.95 14.40 -19.49
CA GLY A 600 -38.99 15.68 -20.23
C GLY A 600 -39.12 16.94 -19.36
N VAL A 601 -38.74 16.85 -18.09
CA VAL A 601 -38.69 18.00 -17.17
C VAL A 601 -37.24 18.48 -17.11
N ILE A 602 -36.98 19.66 -17.66
CA ILE A 602 -35.63 20.24 -17.72
C ILE A 602 -35.07 20.42 -16.31
N GLY A 603 -33.86 19.91 -16.06
CA GLY A 603 -33.17 19.99 -14.77
C GLY A 603 -33.55 18.91 -13.75
N GLU A 604 -34.43 17.97 -14.10
CA GLU A 604 -34.85 16.85 -13.24
C GLU A 604 -34.48 15.51 -13.86
N GLY A 605 -34.02 14.56 -13.04
CA GLY A 605 -33.57 13.27 -13.57
C GLY A 605 -32.61 12.54 -12.63
N TYR A 606 -31.57 11.94 -13.20
CA TYR A 606 -30.51 11.30 -12.43
C TYR A 606 -29.12 11.51 -13.03
N TYR A 607 -28.11 11.44 -12.17
CA TYR A 607 -26.72 11.31 -12.57
C TYR A 607 -26.32 9.85 -12.33
N ALA A 608 -26.10 9.08 -13.38
CA ALA A 608 -25.54 7.73 -13.27
C ALA A 608 -24.17 7.81 -12.60
N GLY A 609 -23.92 6.93 -11.63
CA GLY A 609 -22.70 6.95 -10.83
C GLY A 609 -22.77 5.92 -9.72
N TYR A 610 -21.60 5.50 -9.27
CA TYR A 610 -21.44 4.42 -8.29
C TYR A 610 -20.68 4.93 -7.07
N GLU A 611 -20.82 4.25 -5.93
CA GLU A 611 -19.96 4.46 -4.77
C GLU A 611 -18.49 4.13 -5.09
N LEU A 612 -17.55 4.51 -4.22
CA LEU A 612 -16.14 4.16 -4.41
C LEU A 612 -15.97 2.63 -4.46
N ASN A 613 -15.01 2.19 -5.28
CA ASN A 613 -14.70 0.79 -5.60
C ASN A 613 -15.80 0.05 -6.37
N HIS A 614 -16.82 0.75 -6.88
CA HIS A 614 -17.85 0.16 -7.71
C HIS A 614 -17.96 0.95 -9.02
N GLY A 615 -18.09 0.25 -10.13
CA GLY A 615 -18.42 0.85 -11.41
C GLY A 615 -18.69 -0.21 -12.46
N VAL A 616 -18.68 0.19 -13.72
CA VAL A 616 -18.87 -0.71 -14.87
C VAL A 616 -17.54 -1.00 -15.55
N GLY A 617 -17.45 -2.15 -16.21
CA GLY A 617 -16.25 -2.53 -16.96
C GLY A 617 -15.83 -1.47 -17.98
N ASN A 618 -14.51 -1.36 -18.24
CA ASN A 618 -13.93 -0.38 -19.17
C ASN A 618 -14.15 1.11 -18.83
N THR A 619 -14.67 1.43 -17.64
CA THR A 619 -14.75 2.81 -17.15
C THR A 619 -13.78 3.03 -16.00
N ALA A 620 -13.43 4.29 -15.73
CA ALA A 620 -12.58 4.63 -14.59
C ALA A 620 -13.36 4.47 -13.28
N ILE A 621 -13.06 3.42 -12.51
CA ILE A 621 -13.65 3.15 -11.21
C ILE A 621 -12.80 3.85 -10.15
N LYS A 622 -13.35 4.89 -9.51
CA LYS A 622 -12.69 5.58 -8.40
C LYS A 622 -12.54 4.63 -7.20
N LEU A 623 -11.35 4.58 -6.62
CA LEU A 623 -11.02 3.70 -5.50
C LEU A 623 -11.02 4.46 -4.18
N SER A 624 -11.21 3.74 -3.08
CA SER A 624 -10.97 4.26 -1.73
C SER A 624 -9.56 4.81 -1.62
N SER A 625 -9.44 6.01 -1.04
CA SER A 625 -8.15 6.65 -0.81
C SER A 625 -7.28 5.76 0.07
N VAL A 626 -6.00 5.62 -0.27
CA VAL A 626 -5.00 4.97 0.58
C VAL A 626 -3.93 5.99 0.94
N SER A 627 -3.51 6.01 2.20
CA SER A 627 -2.33 6.77 2.64
C SER A 627 -1.26 5.81 3.11
N ALA A 628 -0.06 5.93 2.53
CA ALA A 628 1.14 5.23 2.97
C ALA A 628 2.06 6.22 3.68
N THR A 629 2.47 5.88 4.91
CA THR A 629 3.50 6.61 5.64
C THR A 629 4.63 5.68 5.99
N TYR A 630 5.84 6.15 5.74
CA TYR A 630 7.09 5.48 6.10
C TYR A 630 7.81 6.34 7.13
N THR A 631 8.41 5.71 8.12
CA THR A 631 9.25 6.38 9.12
C THR A 631 10.65 5.91 8.83
N ASP A 632 11.57 6.83 8.57
CA ASP A 632 12.99 6.57 8.33
C ASP A 632 13.73 7.88 8.64
N ASN A 633 14.49 7.92 9.75
CA ASN A 633 15.13 9.15 10.22
C ASN A 633 16.58 9.29 9.73
N ASP A 634 17.20 8.21 9.25
CA ASP A 634 18.62 8.18 8.88
C ASP A 634 18.88 7.85 7.40
N GLY A 635 17.83 7.52 6.64
CA GLY A 635 17.88 7.20 5.22
C GLY A 635 18.37 5.78 4.92
N SER A 636 18.34 4.86 5.90
CA SER A 636 18.78 3.48 5.74
C SER A 636 17.86 2.67 4.81
N GLU A 637 16.62 3.11 4.63
CA GLU A 637 15.56 2.34 4.01
C GLU A 637 15.21 2.74 2.57
N THR A 638 14.67 1.78 1.84
CA THR A 638 13.96 1.99 0.59
C THR A 638 12.48 1.72 0.78
N HIS A 639 11.63 2.59 0.23
CA HIS A 639 10.18 2.54 0.35
C HIS A 639 9.55 2.21 -0.99
N ILE A 640 8.79 1.12 -1.03
CA ILE A 640 8.01 0.73 -2.21
C ILE A 640 6.58 0.46 -1.78
N THR A 641 5.61 1.03 -2.50
CA THR A 641 4.21 0.61 -2.44
C THR A 641 3.86 -0.15 -3.71
N THR A 642 3.29 -1.34 -3.53
CA THR A 642 2.84 -2.19 -4.64
C THR A 642 1.36 -2.52 -4.55
N MET A 643 0.73 -2.79 -5.70
CA MET A 643 -0.63 -3.31 -5.79
C MET A 643 -0.67 -4.62 -6.59
N SER A 644 -1.58 -5.53 -6.22
CA SER A 644 -1.88 -6.74 -6.99
C SER A 644 -3.36 -7.14 -6.86
N GLY A 645 -3.81 -8.12 -7.65
CA GLY A 645 -5.16 -8.68 -7.59
C GLY A 645 -6.15 -8.12 -8.61
N ALA A 646 -5.77 -7.10 -9.38
CA ALA A 646 -6.55 -6.61 -10.51
C ALA A 646 -6.50 -7.57 -11.72
N PRO A 647 -7.56 -7.63 -12.56
CA PRO A 647 -7.53 -8.38 -13.81
C PRO A 647 -6.39 -7.92 -14.74
N ALA A 648 -5.78 -8.87 -15.45
CA ALA A 648 -4.77 -8.56 -16.48
C ALA A 648 -5.35 -7.63 -17.55
N GLY A 649 -4.61 -6.59 -17.93
CA GLY A 649 -5.05 -5.50 -18.81
C GLY A 649 -5.68 -4.31 -18.07
N SER A 650 -5.90 -4.39 -16.76
CA SER A 650 -6.39 -3.22 -15.99
C SER A 650 -5.35 -2.12 -15.95
N VAL A 651 -5.79 -0.86 -15.90
CA VAL A 651 -4.92 0.31 -15.76
C VAL A 651 -5.27 1.02 -14.46
N LEU A 652 -4.30 1.10 -13.55
CA LEU A 652 -4.36 1.94 -12.36
C LEU A 652 -3.91 3.35 -12.74
N SER A 653 -4.60 4.37 -12.25
CA SER A 653 -4.30 5.77 -12.55
C SER A 653 -4.59 6.68 -11.36
N ASP A 654 -3.97 7.86 -11.34
CA ASP A 654 -4.25 8.92 -10.36
C ASP A 654 -4.82 10.18 -11.03
N ALA A 655 -5.24 11.16 -10.24
CA ALA A 655 -5.77 12.43 -10.76
C ALA A 655 -4.72 13.32 -11.45
N ASN A 656 -3.42 13.03 -11.26
CA ASN A 656 -2.32 13.75 -11.91
C ASN A 656 -1.98 13.18 -13.29
N GLY A 657 -2.68 12.13 -13.73
CA GLY A 657 -2.50 11.50 -15.03
C GLY A 657 -1.40 10.44 -15.07
N HIS A 658 -0.81 10.08 -13.93
CA HIS A 658 0.09 8.93 -13.87
C HIS A 658 -0.73 7.65 -13.98
N SER A 659 -0.18 6.63 -14.65
CA SER A 659 -0.85 5.35 -14.77
C SER A 659 0.13 4.19 -14.85
N VAL A 660 -0.34 3.01 -14.41
CA VAL A 660 0.41 1.76 -14.49
C VAL A 660 -0.52 0.63 -14.93
N MET A 661 -0.09 -0.14 -15.92
CA MET A 661 -0.83 -1.28 -16.44
C MET A 661 -0.54 -2.55 -15.63
N VAL A 662 -1.59 -3.31 -15.33
CA VAL A 662 -1.53 -4.61 -14.70
C VAL A 662 -1.39 -5.67 -15.78
N THR A 663 -0.22 -6.32 -15.89
CA THR A 663 0.01 -7.35 -16.91
C THR A 663 -0.51 -8.73 -16.51
N ASP A 664 -0.57 -9.02 -15.21
CA ASP A 664 -1.03 -10.27 -14.64
C ASP A 664 -1.58 -10.02 -13.23
N ALA A 665 -2.64 -10.73 -12.84
CA ALA A 665 -3.34 -10.48 -11.57
C ALA A 665 -2.52 -10.80 -10.31
N THR A 666 -1.53 -11.69 -10.42
CA THR A 666 -0.67 -12.10 -9.30
C THR A 666 0.60 -11.25 -9.17
N THR A 667 0.95 -10.52 -10.23
CA THR A 667 2.17 -9.72 -10.26
C THR A 667 1.97 -8.43 -9.47
N LYS A 668 2.89 -8.13 -8.56
CA LYS A 668 2.93 -6.86 -7.84
C LYS A 668 3.37 -5.75 -8.79
N VAL A 669 2.54 -4.73 -8.92
CA VAL A 669 2.81 -3.53 -9.72
C VAL A 669 3.29 -2.44 -8.77
N ASP A 670 4.41 -1.79 -9.08
CA ASP A 670 4.90 -0.63 -8.32
C ASP A 670 4.01 0.59 -8.59
N VAL A 671 3.45 1.14 -7.52
CA VAL A 671 2.52 2.27 -7.55
C VAL A 671 3.04 3.42 -6.69
N SER A 672 4.31 3.40 -6.30
CA SER A 672 4.94 4.41 -5.46
C SER A 672 4.96 5.82 -6.10
N SER A 673 4.79 5.90 -7.43
CA SER A 673 4.68 7.14 -8.18
C SER A 673 3.24 7.66 -8.33
N LEU A 674 2.24 6.86 -7.98
CA LEU A 674 0.83 7.27 -8.04
C LEU A 674 0.42 8.02 -6.77
N ASP A 675 -0.40 9.04 -6.92
CA ASP A 675 -1.14 9.61 -5.78
C ASP A 675 -2.22 8.62 -5.31
N LEU A 676 -1.90 7.89 -4.25
CA LEU A 676 -2.76 6.85 -3.66
C LEU A 676 -4.08 7.39 -3.09
N SER A 677 -4.21 8.71 -2.90
CA SER A 677 -5.43 9.33 -2.38
C SER A 677 -6.51 9.55 -3.44
N SER A 678 -6.15 9.53 -4.73
CA SER A 678 -7.04 9.87 -5.85
C SER A 678 -7.18 8.75 -6.91
N LEU A 679 -6.82 7.52 -6.51
CA LEU A 679 -6.72 6.36 -7.40
C LEU A 679 -8.02 6.03 -8.14
N SER A 680 -7.84 5.59 -9.38
CA SER A 680 -8.85 4.97 -10.22
C SER A 680 -8.30 3.71 -10.86
N ILE A 681 -9.16 2.72 -11.08
CA ILE A 681 -8.86 1.55 -11.90
C ILE A 681 -9.81 1.48 -13.09
N LYS A 682 -9.25 1.34 -14.29
CA LYS A 682 -10.00 0.98 -15.50
C LYS A 682 -9.75 -0.49 -15.78
N THR A 683 -10.78 -1.32 -15.72
CA THR A 683 -10.66 -2.76 -16.05
C THR A 683 -10.66 -2.99 -17.56
N PRO A 684 -10.21 -4.16 -18.04
CA PRO A 684 -10.30 -4.52 -19.46
C PRO A 684 -11.74 -4.50 -19.97
N ASP A 685 -11.87 -4.38 -21.30
CA ASP A 685 -13.16 -4.51 -21.99
C ASP A 685 -13.87 -5.80 -21.58
N TYR A 686 -15.20 -5.69 -21.42
CA TYR A 686 -16.11 -6.79 -21.07
C TYR A 686 -15.86 -7.45 -19.70
N TYR A 687 -14.90 -6.97 -18.89
CA TYR A 687 -14.72 -7.48 -17.54
C TYR A 687 -15.90 -7.10 -16.65
N SER A 688 -16.50 -8.09 -15.99
CA SER A 688 -17.46 -7.91 -14.90
C SER A 688 -17.19 -8.96 -13.83
N GLY A 689 -17.48 -8.63 -12.58
CA GLY A 689 -17.20 -9.48 -11.43
C GLY A 689 -16.64 -8.71 -10.25
N LYS A 690 -16.07 -9.43 -9.29
CA LYS A 690 -15.45 -8.85 -8.09
C LYS A 690 -14.01 -9.28 -8.00
N PHE A 691 -13.15 -8.36 -7.59
CA PHE A 691 -11.75 -8.64 -7.26
C PHE A 691 -11.31 -7.83 -6.05
N THR A 692 -10.17 -8.21 -5.48
CA THR A 692 -9.58 -7.49 -4.35
C THR A 692 -8.24 -6.96 -4.79
N LEU A 693 -8.06 -5.64 -4.69
CA LEU A 693 -6.76 -5.00 -4.80
C LEU A 693 -6.06 -5.09 -3.45
N THR A 694 -4.92 -5.76 -3.41
CA THR A 694 -4.07 -5.82 -2.23
C THR A 694 -2.97 -4.77 -2.37
N VAL A 695 -3.04 -3.73 -1.54
CA VAL A 695 -2.02 -2.68 -1.46
C VAL A 695 -1.01 -3.09 -0.39
N THR A 696 0.26 -3.17 -0.76
CA THR A 696 1.36 -3.53 0.15
C THR A 696 2.40 -2.43 0.16
N ALA A 697 2.59 -1.79 1.31
CA ALA A 697 3.72 -0.91 1.57
C ALA A 697 4.85 -1.77 2.12
N THR A 698 6.06 -1.58 1.62
CA THR A 698 7.25 -2.31 2.05
C THR A 698 8.36 -1.31 2.33
N ALA A 699 8.87 -1.32 3.55
CA ALA A 699 10.13 -0.70 3.92
C ALA A 699 11.22 -1.77 3.88
N THR A 700 12.35 -1.48 3.25
CA THR A 700 13.45 -2.43 3.08
C THR A 700 14.77 -1.76 3.36
N GLU A 701 15.50 -2.33 4.30
CA GLU A 701 16.83 -1.90 4.67
C GLU A 701 17.83 -2.11 3.55
N THR A 702 18.55 -1.05 3.16
CA THR A 702 19.44 -1.10 2.00
C THR A 702 20.63 -2.03 2.23
N ALA A 703 21.08 -2.16 3.47
CA ALA A 703 22.36 -2.83 3.76
C ALA A 703 22.25 -4.28 4.25
N ASN A 704 21.10 -4.69 4.81
CA ASN A 704 20.88 -6.08 5.23
C ASN A 704 19.66 -6.73 4.57
N LEU A 705 18.88 -5.96 3.79
CA LEU A 705 17.66 -6.41 3.10
C LEU A 705 16.58 -6.94 4.06
N ASP A 706 16.61 -6.52 5.33
CA ASP A 706 15.47 -6.73 6.22
C ASP A 706 14.26 -5.96 5.70
N THR A 707 13.06 -6.51 5.89
CA THR A 707 11.84 -5.91 5.33
C THR A 707 10.70 -5.94 6.32
N LYS A 708 9.93 -4.85 6.36
CA LYS A 708 8.61 -4.81 6.98
C LYS A 708 7.57 -4.40 5.97
N THR A 709 6.37 -4.94 6.16
CA THR A 709 5.24 -4.65 5.29
C THR A 709 4.00 -4.32 6.08
N ASP A 710 3.17 -3.46 5.51
CA ASP A 710 1.77 -3.30 5.90
C ASP A 710 0.88 -3.56 4.69
N VAL A 711 -0.33 -4.05 4.93
CA VAL A 711 -1.23 -4.50 3.87
C VAL A 711 -2.66 -4.04 4.12
N VAL A 712 -3.27 -3.40 3.13
CA VAL A 712 -4.71 -3.11 3.11
C VAL A 712 -5.35 -3.66 1.84
N ASN A 713 -6.65 -3.98 1.91
CA ASN A 713 -7.39 -4.57 0.80
C ASN A 713 -8.54 -3.67 0.38
N ILE A 714 -8.66 -3.41 -0.91
CA ILE A 714 -9.77 -2.69 -1.53
C ILE A 714 -10.62 -3.71 -2.31
N SER A 715 -11.87 -3.91 -1.90
CA SER A 715 -12.79 -4.78 -2.64
C SER A 715 -13.47 -3.99 -3.76
N VAL A 716 -13.21 -4.39 -5.00
CA VAL A 716 -13.76 -3.73 -6.20
C VAL A 716 -14.88 -4.58 -6.78
N THR A 717 -16.03 -3.95 -7.05
CA THR A 717 -17.15 -4.54 -7.77
C THR A 717 -17.25 -3.92 -9.15
N VAL A 718 -17.29 -4.75 -10.18
CA VAL A 718 -17.44 -4.32 -11.57
C VAL A 718 -18.72 -4.92 -12.13
N ASP A 719 -19.67 -4.05 -12.40
CA ASP A 719 -20.93 -4.45 -13.03
C ASP A 719 -20.71 -4.65 -14.53
N LYS A 720 -21.58 -5.50 -15.09
CA LYS A 720 -21.69 -5.67 -16.54
C LYS A 720 -22.14 -4.33 -17.13
N GLY A 721 -21.46 -3.85 -18.18
CA GLY A 721 -21.88 -2.67 -18.92
C GLY A 721 -23.23 -2.90 -19.63
N ASP A 722 -23.88 -1.82 -20.03
CA ASP A 722 -25.10 -1.89 -20.83
C ASP A 722 -24.73 -2.10 -22.30
N TYR A 723 -25.47 -3.00 -22.96
CA TYR A 723 -25.33 -3.33 -24.38
C TYR A 723 -26.71 -3.51 -24.98
N LYS A 724 -26.89 -3.05 -26.22
CA LYS A 724 -28.18 -3.12 -26.88
C LYS A 724 -28.03 -3.33 -28.37
N SER A 725 -28.74 -4.33 -28.90
CA SER A 725 -28.81 -4.57 -30.34
C SER A 725 -30.06 -3.92 -30.93
N THR A 726 -29.91 -3.17 -32.02
CA THR A 726 -31.01 -2.54 -32.78
C THR A 726 -30.92 -2.91 -34.25
N THR A 727 -32.07 -3.08 -34.90
CA THR A 727 -32.16 -3.33 -36.35
C THR A 727 -33.22 -2.40 -36.89
N GLY A 728 -32.88 -1.62 -37.92
CA GLY A 728 -33.82 -0.75 -38.61
C GLY A 728 -34.78 -1.53 -39.49
N HIS A 729 -35.50 -0.79 -40.33
CA HIS A 729 -36.52 -1.31 -41.21
C HIS A 729 -35.97 -1.40 -42.64
N ALA A 730 -36.86 -1.61 -43.60
CA ALA A 730 -36.46 -1.61 -45.01
C ALA A 730 -36.57 -0.20 -45.59
N GLY A 731 -35.53 0.24 -46.30
CA GLY A 731 -35.46 1.60 -46.85
C GLY A 731 -34.97 2.62 -45.82
N THR A 732 -35.02 3.91 -46.15
CA THR A 732 -34.37 4.96 -45.32
C THR A 732 -34.90 5.05 -43.90
N ASP A 733 -33.99 4.90 -42.94
CA ASP A 733 -34.19 5.03 -41.50
C ASP A 733 -33.38 6.19 -40.89
N THR A 734 -33.83 6.65 -39.72
CA THR A 734 -33.05 7.51 -38.82
C THR A 734 -33.04 6.87 -37.45
N ILE A 735 -31.88 6.32 -37.07
CA ILE A 735 -31.72 5.53 -35.86
C ILE A 735 -30.81 6.27 -34.90
N ASN A 736 -31.31 6.53 -33.68
CA ASN A 736 -30.48 7.00 -32.58
C ASN A 736 -30.32 5.85 -31.59
N GLY A 737 -29.08 5.49 -31.33
CA GLY A 737 -28.66 4.59 -30.27
C GLY A 737 -28.83 5.23 -28.90
N THR A 738 -28.19 4.63 -27.91
CA THR A 738 -28.36 4.99 -26.51
C THR A 738 -27.05 5.54 -25.94
N VAL A 739 -26.91 5.52 -24.60
CA VAL A 739 -25.63 5.80 -23.93
C VAL A 739 -24.89 4.51 -23.57
N ALA A 740 -25.37 3.38 -24.11
CA ALA A 740 -24.85 2.05 -23.90
C ALA A 740 -23.98 1.64 -25.11
N ASN A 741 -23.32 0.49 -25.05
CA ASN A 741 -22.59 -0.04 -26.21
C ASN A 741 -23.59 -0.68 -27.18
N ASP A 742 -23.97 0.03 -28.22
CA ASP A 742 -24.99 -0.37 -29.18
C ASP A 742 -24.41 -1.21 -30.34
N VAL A 743 -25.21 -2.15 -30.86
CA VAL A 743 -24.97 -2.82 -32.16
C VAL A 743 -26.16 -2.50 -33.05
N ILE A 744 -25.96 -1.64 -34.04
CA ILE A 744 -27.03 -1.15 -34.91
C ILE A 744 -26.80 -1.63 -36.34
N VAL A 745 -27.81 -2.25 -36.93
CA VAL A 745 -27.86 -2.55 -38.37
C VAL A 745 -28.96 -1.69 -39.00
N GLY A 746 -28.61 -0.88 -39.98
CA GLY A 746 -29.52 0.09 -40.62
C GLY A 746 -30.69 -0.58 -41.31
N ASP A 747 -30.42 -1.55 -42.18
CA ASP A 747 -31.48 -2.08 -43.06
C ASP A 747 -31.81 -3.58 -42.86
N ILE A 748 -33.03 -3.96 -43.25
CA ILE A 748 -33.48 -5.33 -43.50
C ILE A 748 -34.29 -5.40 -44.79
N SER A 749 -34.25 -6.53 -45.50
CA SER A 749 -35.04 -6.67 -46.72
C SER A 749 -36.55 -6.50 -46.46
N GLY A 750 -37.17 -5.64 -47.27
CA GLY A 750 -38.61 -5.39 -47.26
C GLY A 750 -39.26 -5.68 -48.61
N THR A 751 -40.57 -5.88 -48.60
CA THR A 751 -41.36 -5.95 -49.84
C THR A 751 -42.55 -5.00 -49.77
N LYS A 752 -42.80 -4.29 -50.86
CA LYS A 752 -43.99 -3.47 -51.07
C LYS A 752 -45.00 -4.24 -51.89
N ILE A 753 -46.25 -4.28 -51.42
CA ILE A 753 -47.39 -4.80 -52.18
C ILE A 753 -47.95 -3.67 -53.04
N VAL A 754 -47.92 -3.85 -54.36
CA VAL A 754 -48.68 -3.02 -55.30
C VAL A 754 -50.04 -3.69 -55.50
N ALA A 755 -51.10 -3.03 -55.03
CA ALA A 755 -52.46 -3.56 -55.12
C ALA A 755 -52.91 -3.73 -56.58
N GLY A 756 -53.69 -4.78 -56.84
CA GLY A 756 -54.22 -5.06 -58.18
C GLY A 756 -55.28 -4.04 -58.63
N GLN A 757 -55.51 -3.90 -59.94
CA GLN A 757 -56.47 -2.94 -60.49
C GLN A 757 -57.91 -3.43 -60.34
N ASN A 758 -58.80 -2.56 -59.85
CA ASN A 758 -60.25 -2.82 -59.80
C ASN A 758 -60.86 -2.75 -61.21
N TYR A 759 -61.83 -3.62 -61.51
CA TYR A 759 -62.57 -3.60 -62.78
C TYR A 759 -64.07 -3.76 -62.56
N ASN A 760 -64.85 -3.06 -63.39
CA ASN A 760 -66.25 -3.37 -63.65
C ASN A 760 -66.32 -3.93 -65.07
N ILE A 761 -66.66 -5.20 -65.21
CA ILE A 761 -66.67 -5.91 -66.49
C ILE A 761 -68.11 -6.20 -66.87
N ALA A 762 -68.58 -5.62 -67.97
CA ALA A 762 -69.83 -6.01 -68.60
C ALA A 762 -69.56 -7.00 -69.73
N ILE A 763 -70.40 -8.02 -69.86
CA ILE A 763 -70.30 -9.05 -70.89
C ILE A 763 -71.67 -9.19 -71.50
N MET A 764 -71.74 -8.96 -72.80
CA MET A 764 -72.94 -9.09 -73.60
C MET A 764 -72.72 -10.24 -74.55
N LEU A 765 -73.51 -11.30 -74.38
CA LEU A 765 -73.42 -12.47 -75.23
C LEU A 765 -74.65 -12.57 -76.11
N ASP A 766 -74.43 -12.46 -77.41
CA ASP A 766 -75.44 -12.69 -78.43
C ASP A 766 -75.96 -14.12 -78.33
N SER A 767 -77.27 -14.24 -78.16
CA SER A 767 -78.05 -15.46 -78.14
C SER A 767 -79.02 -15.52 -79.32
N SER A 768 -78.82 -14.68 -80.35
CA SER A 768 -79.73 -14.61 -81.50
C SER A 768 -79.72 -15.86 -82.36
N GLY A 769 -80.74 -16.03 -83.21
CA GLY A 769 -80.88 -17.18 -84.09
C GLY A 769 -79.78 -17.31 -85.15
N SER A 770 -78.98 -16.26 -85.38
CA SER A 770 -77.77 -16.36 -86.22
C SER A 770 -76.66 -17.16 -85.54
N MET A 771 -76.61 -17.13 -84.21
CA MET A 771 -75.63 -17.85 -83.39
C MET A 771 -75.81 -19.36 -83.50
N SER A 772 -74.89 -20.01 -84.24
CA SER A 772 -74.90 -21.47 -84.32
C SER A 772 -74.74 -22.13 -82.94
N SER A 773 -75.29 -23.34 -82.77
CA SER A 773 -75.17 -24.09 -81.50
C SER A 773 -73.72 -24.32 -81.05
N THR A 774 -72.79 -24.43 -82.00
CA THR A 774 -71.35 -24.50 -81.73
C THR A 774 -70.78 -23.17 -81.28
N ALA A 775 -71.16 -22.05 -81.91
CA ALA A 775 -70.72 -20.71 -81.51
C ALA A 775 -71.15 -20.38 -80.08
N ILE A 776 -72.41 -20.64 -79.72
CA ILE A 776 -72.93 -20.50 -78.35
C ILE A 776 -72.12 -21.37 -77.37
N THR A 777 -71.89 -22.65 -77.69
CA THR A 777 -71.14 -23.56 -76.82
C THR A 777 -69.70 -23.09 -76.56
N ASN A 778 -69.03 -22.59 -77.60
CA ASN A 778 -67.67 -22.07 -77.49
C ASN A 778 -67.62 -20.80 -76.64
N ALA A 779 -68.57 -19.88 -76.84
CA ALA A 779 -68.68 -18.67 -76.04
C ALA A 779 -68.92 -18.98 -74.56
N LYS A 780 -69.86 -19.89 -74.26
CA LYS A 780 -70.11 -20.36 -72.88
C LYS A 780 -68.83 -20.91 -72.23
N THR A 781 -68.11 -21.76 -72.95
CA THR A 781 -66.87 -22.38 -72.45
C THR A 781 -65.80 -21.32 -72.15
N ALA A 782 -65.59 -20.37 -73.07
CA ALA A 782 -64.62 -19.29 -72.90
C ALA A 782 -64.95 -18.40 -71.69
N LEU A 783 -66.23 -18.05 -71.50
CA LEU A 783 -66.69 -17.26 -70.35
C LEU A 783 -66.55 -18.02 -69.04
N THR A 784 -66.89 -19.32 -68.99
CA THR A 784 -66.66 -20.15 -67.80
C THR A 784 -65.17 -20.19 -67.44
N SER A 785 -64.26 -20.36 -68.41
CA SER A 785 -62.81 -20.33 -68.17
C SER A 785 -62.34 -18.97 -67.65
N LEU A 786 -62.79 -17.87 -68.27
CA LEU A 786 -62.48 -16.50 -67.84
C LEU A 786 -62.91 -16.28 -66.39
N PHE A 787 -64.15 -16.59 -66.03
CA PHE A 787 -64.66 -16.36 -64.68
C PHE A 787 -63.91 -17.16 -63.62
N ASN A 788 -63.56 -18.41 -63.91
CA ASN A 788 -62.76 -19.22 -62.98
C ASN A 788 -61.36 -18.64 -62.76
N ASP A 789 -60.69 -18.21 -63.83
CA ASP A 789 -59.36 -17.60 -63.73
C ASP A 789 -59.42 -16.26 -62.98
N LEU A 790 -60.37 -15.39 -63.32
CA LEU A 790 -60.59 -14.14 -62.60
C LEU A 790 -60.93 -14.36 -61.12
N GLN A 791 -61.78 -15.34 -60.77
CA GLN A 791 -62.15 -15.59 -59.38
C GLN A 791 -60.93 -16.00 -58.54
N SER A 792 -59.99 -16.74 -59.13
CA SER A 792 -58.76 -17.16 -58.43
C SER A 792 -57.84 -15.99 -58.06
N LYS A 793 -58.07 -14.79 -58.64
CA LYS A 793 -57.20 -13.61 -58.50
C LYS A 793 -57.92 -12.38 -57.94
N VAL A 794 -59.10 -12.52 -57.33
CA VAL A 794 -59.82 -11.39 -56.70
C VAL A 794 -59.87 -11.54 -55.18
N GLY A 795 -59.92 -10.41 -54.47
CA GLY A 795 -59.98 -10.35 -53.01
C GLY A 795 -58.62 -10.12 -52.33
N GLY A 796 -58.65 -9.67 -51.08
CA GLY A 796 -57.44 -9.27 -50.34
C GLY A 796 -56.77 -8.04 -50.96
N SER A 797 -55.47 -8.14 -51.27
CA SER A 797 -54.70 -7.07 -51.93
C SER A 797 -54.85 -7.04 -53.46
N ASN A 798 -55.52 -8.04 -54.04
CA ASN A 798 -55.84 -8.07 -55.46
C ASN A 798 -57.02 -7.14 -55.78
N GLY A 799 -57.20 -6.80 -57.05
CA GLY A 799 -58.29 -5.94 -57.51
C GLY A 799 -59.69 -6.52 -57.23
N VAL A 800 -60.66 -5.64 -57.05
CA VAL A 800 -62.09 -5.96 -56.95
C VAL A 800 -62.68 -5.99 -58.36
N VAL A 801 -63.24 -7.13 -58.73
CA VAL A 801 -63.90 -7.33 -60.04
C VAL A 801 -65.39 -7.50 -59.84
N LYS A 802 -66.19 -6.61 -60.43
CA LYS A 802 -67.65 -6.75 -60.51
C LYS A 802 -68.03 -7.08 -61.94
N ILE A 803 -68.89 -8.08 -62.10
CA ILE A 803 -69.27 -8.60 -63.41
C ILE A 803 -70.77 -8.41 -63.62
N PHE A 804 -71.11 -7.84 -64.77
CA PHE A 804 -72.44 -7.88 -65.36
C PHE A 804 -72.42 -8.79 -66.57
N LEU A 805 -73.24 -9.83 -66.58
CA LEU A 805 -73.40 -10.72 -67.72
C LEU A 805 -74.85 -10.66 -68.17
N ALA A 806 -75.08 -10.34 -69.45
CA ALA A 806 -76.39 -10.35 -70.08
C ALA A 806 -76.37 -11.13 -71.38
N ASP A 807 -77.41 -11.92 -71.63
CA ASP A 807 -77.65 -12.56 -72.92
C ASP A 807 -78.72 -11.80 -73.70
N PHE A 808 -78.55 -11.68 -75.02
CA PHE A 808 -79.44 -10.87 -75.84
C PHE A 808 -79.67 -11.46 -77.22
N ASP A 809 -80.90 -11.33 -77.71
CA ASP A 809 -81.27 -11.59 -79.09
C ASP A 809 -82.11 -10.41 -79.64
N SER A 810 -83.42 -10.58 -79.84
CA SER A 810 -84.39 -9.52 -80.09
C SER A 810 -84.50 -8.58 -78.90
N THR A 811 -84.28 -9.10 -77.69
CA THR A 811 -84.29 -8.40 -76.40
C THR A 811 -83.33 -9.08 -75.41
N VAL A 812 -83.09 -8.46 -74.24
CA VAL A 812 -82.31 -9.07 -73.15
C VAL A 812 -83.16 -10.06 -72.34
N HIS A 813 -82.77 -11.33 -72.42
CA HIS A 813 -83.51 -12.43 -71.81
C HIS A 813 -83.15 -12.65 -70.33
N ASN A 814 -81.86 -12.77 -70.03
CA ASN A 814 -81.37 -12.93 -68.67
C ASN A 814 -80.15 -12.05 -68.45
N TYR A 815 -80.02 -11.56 -67.23
CA TYR A 815 -78.78 -10.93 -66.79
C TYR A 815 -78.50 -11.23 -65.32
N VAL A 816 -77.24 -11.07 -64.93
CA VAL A 816 -76.80 -11.14 -63.54
C VAL A 816 -75.71 -10.13 -63.28
N SER A 817 -75.69 -9.59 -62.07
CA SER A 817 -74.65 -8.68 -61.60
C SER A 817 -74.07 -9.22 -60.29
N VAL A 818 -72.76 -9.43 -60.24
CA VAL A 818 -72.07 -9.99 -59.07
C VAL A 818 -70.82 -9.21 -58.73
N ASN A 819 -70.46 -9.17 -57.45
CA ASN A 819 -69.08 -8.97 -57.04
C ASN A 819 -68.40 -10.35 -57.06
N LEU A 820 -67.34 -10.53 -57.86
CA LEU A 820 -66.78 -11.85 -58.14
C LEU A 820 -66.17 -12.53 -56.90
N ALA A 821 -65.75 -11.72 -55.91
CA ALA A 821 -65.23 -12.19 -54.63
C ALA A 821 -66.33 -12.71 -53.68
N ASP A 822 -67.61 -12.44 -53.94
CA ASP A 822 -68.69 -12.87 -53.06
C ASP A 822 -68.90 -14.39 -53.12
N PRO A 823 -69.15 -15.06 -51.97
CA PRO A 823 -69.48 -16.47 -51.95
C PRO A 823 -70.67 -16.80 -52.86
N GLY A 824 -70.45 -17.65 -53.86
CA GLY A 824 -71.48 -18.08 -54.82
C GLY A 824 -71.60 -17.22 -56.09
N ALA A 825 -70.76 -16.20 -56.29
CA ALA A 825 -70.77 -15.37 -57.51
C ALA A 825 -70.62 -16.20 -58.80
N LEU A 826 -69.65 -17.14 -58.85
CA LEU A 826 -69.50 -18.04 -60.01
C LEU A 826 -70.74 -18.88 -60.27
N LYS A 827 -71.43 -19.34 -59.22
CA LYS A 827 -72.65 -20.14 -59.39
C LYS A 827 -73.76 -19.31 -60.05
N GLN A 828 -73.87 -18.04 -59.68
CA GLN A 828 -74.84 -17.13 -60.27
C GLN A 828 -74.51 -16.83 -61.74
N LEU A 829 -73.24 -16.55 -62.05
CA LEU A 829 -72.76 -16.38 -63.44
C LEU A 829 -72.99 -17.63 -64.29
N GLN A 830 -72.66 -18.81 -63.75
CA GLN A 830 -72.85 -20.09 -64.45
C GLN A 830 -74.33 -20.39 -64.69
N THR A 831 -75.22 -20.00 -63.76
CA THR A 831 -76.68 -20.17 -63.94
C THR A 831 -77.18 -19.40 -65.16
N VAL A 832 -76.71 -18.16 -65.36
CA VAL A 832 -77.04 -17.40 -66.57
C VAL A 832 -76.41 -18.05 -67.80
N ILE A 833 -75.11 -18.37 -67.79
CA ILE A 833 -74.44 -19.07 -68.91
C ILE A 833 -75.21 -20.32 -69.34
N ASP A 834 -75.63 -21.16 -68.40
CA ASP A 834 -76.34 -22.41 -68.69
C ASP A 834 -77.72 -22.17 -69.32
N SER A 835 -78.39 -21.07 -68.96
CA SER A 835 -79.72 -20.70 -69.48
C SER A 835 -79.72 -20.19 -70.92
N ILE A 836 -78.58 -19.73 -71.44
CA ILE A 836 -78.48 -19.11 -72.78
C ILE A 836 -78.81 -20.15 -73.88
N SER A 837 -79.72 -19.80 -74.80
CA SER A 837 -80.07 -20.62 -75.96
C SER A 837 -80.26 -19.75 -77.19
N SER A 838 -79.87 -20.24 -78.37
CA SER A 838 -80.04 -19.50 -79.63
C SER A 838 -81.52 -19.33 -80.00
N GLY A 839 -82.00 -18.11 -80.21
CA GLY A 839 -83.39 -17.79 -80.58
C GLY A 839 -83.55 -16.37 -81.12
N GLY A 840 -84.70 -16.00 -81.66
CA GLY A 840 -84.98 -14.61 -82.07
C GLY A 840 -84.10 -14.01 -83.18
N ALA A 841 -84.31 -12.72 -83.45
CA ALA A 841 -83.49 -11.85 -84.29
C ALA A 841 -82.39 -11.15 -83.46
N THR A 842 -81.57 -10.25 -84.04
CA THR A 842 -80.45 -9.61 -83.34
C THR A 842 -80.72 -8.12 -83.08
N ASN A 843 -80.71 -7.69 -81.82
CA ASN A 843 -80.94 -6.31 -81.37
C ASN A 843 -79.84 -5.85 -80.40
N TYR A 844 -78.95 -4.99 -80.89
CA TYR A 844 -77.86 -4.47 -80.05
C TYR A 844 -78.29 -3.36 -79.10
N GLU A 845 -79.36 -2.64 -79.45
CA GLU A 845 -79.74 -1.42 -78.75
C GLU A 845 -80.15 -1.69 -77.30
N ASP A 846 -80.91 -2.77 -77.10
CA ASP A 846 -81.43 -3.17 -75.79
C ASP A 846 -80.29 -3.48 -74.80
N VAL A 847 -79.38 -4.38 -75.18
CA VAL A 847 -78.26 -4.78 -74.32
C VAL A 847 -77.26 -3.64 -74.07
N PHE A 848 -77.04 -2.75 -75.06
CA PHE A 848 -76.22 -1.56 -74.89
C PHE A 848 -76.83 -0.56 -73.91
N LYS A 849 -78.14 -0.29 -74.01
CA LYS A 849 -78.85 0.57 -73.05
C LYS A 849 -78.79 -0.01 -71.64
N LEU A 850 -79.14 -1.29 -71.48
CA LEU A 850 -79.13 -1.96 -70.17
C LEU A 850 -77.74 -1.94 -69.52
N THR A 851 -76.69 -2.21 -70.29
CA THR A 851 -75.33 -2.19 -69.75
C THR A 851 -74.86 -0.78 -69.39
N THR A 852 -75.22 0.22 -70.21
CA THR A 852 -74.94 1.63 -69.90
C THR A 852 -75.58 2.01 -68.57
N GLN A 853 -76.80 1.53 -68.30
CA GLN A 853 -77.47 1.71 -67.01
C GLN A 853 -76.78 0.95 -65.87
N TRP A 854 -76.27 -0.26 -66.12
CA TRP A 854 -75.51 -1.00 -65.11
C TRP A 854 -74.26 -0.24 -64.66
N PHE A 855 -73.48 0.34 -65.58
CA PHE A 855 -72.33 1.18 -65.21
C PHE A 855 -72.73 2.42 -64.41
N ALA A 856 -73.96 2.90 -64.56
CA ALA A 856 -74.53 3.98 -63.77
C ALA A 856 -75.12 3.53 -62.41
N SER A 857 -75.23 2.22 -62.15
CA SER A 857 -75.79 1.66 -60.93
C SER A 857 -74.88 1.81 -59.71
N ASP A 858 -75.46 1.70 -58.51
CA ASP A 858 -74.71 1.72 -57.25
C ASP A 858 -73.70 0.56 -57.16
N MET A 859 -73.98 -0.57 -57.80
CA MET A 859 -73.07 -1.71 -57.80
C MET A 859 -71.76 -1.38 -58.54
N ALA A 860 -71.84 -0.80 -59.74
CA ALA A 860 -70.63 -0.41 -60.49
C ALA A 860 -69.91 0.79 -59.85
N LYS A 861 -70.66 1.83 -59.44
CA LYS A 861 -70.10 3.05 -58.84
C LYS A 861 -69.42 2.85 -57.48
N SER A 862 -69.86 1.86 -56.71
CA SER A 862 -69.21 1.51 -55.43
C SER A 862 -67.86 0.80 -55.59
N ASN A 863 -67.45 0.43 -56.82
CA ASN A 863 -66.11 -0.08 -57.08
C ASN A 863 -65.14 1.08 -57.36
N ALA A 864 -64.60 1.68 -56.30
CA ALA A 864 -63.76 2.88 -56.42
C ALA A 864 -62.53 2.64 -57.31
N SER A 865 -62.22 3.62 -58.18
CA SER A 865 -61.10 3.57 -59.12
C SER A 865 -61.12 2.39 -60.11
N ALA A 866 -62.28 1.75 -60.31
CA ALA A 866 -62.40 0.65 -61.26
C ALA A 866 -62.34 1.14 -62.71
N GLN A 867 -61.67 0.36 -63.56
CA GLN A 867 -61.78 0.53 -65.00
C GLN A 867 -63.03 -0.21 -65.49
N ASN A 868 -63.84 0.48 -66.30
CA ASN A 868 -65.05 -0.07 -66.88
C ASN A 868 -64.73 -0.68 -68.25
N LEU A 869 -64.90 -1.99 -68.38
CA LEU A 869 -64.63 -2.75 -69.59
C LEU A 869 -65.90 -3.47 -70.05
N THR A 870 -66.14 -3.55 -71.35
CA THR A 870 -67.27 -4.27 -71.93
C THR A 870 -66.81 -5.23 -72.99
N PHE A 871 -67.16 -6.52 -72.86
CA PHE A 871 -66.98 -7.51 -73.91
C PHE A 871 -68.29 -7.68 -74.66
N PHE A 872 -68.31 -7.25 -75.91
CA PHE A 872 -69.47 -7.35 -76.79
C PHE A 872 -69.28 -8.52 -77.76
N ILE A 873 -69.97 -9.64 -77.49
CA ILE A 873 -69.73 -10.92 -78.15
C ILE A 873 -70.91 -11.24 -79.06
N THR A 874 -70.70 -11.33 -80.38
CA THR A 874 -71.76 -11.53 -81.39
C THR A 874 -71.26 -12.30 -82.62
N ASP A 875 -72.17 -12.88 -83.39
CA ASP A 875 -71.88 -13.48 -84.70
C ASP A 875 -72.59 -12.83 -85.90
N GLY A 876 -73.35 -11.75 -85.67
CA GLY A 876 -74.27 -11.15 -86.64
C GLY A 876 -74.14 -9.63 -86.79
N GLN A 877 -75.15 -9.01 -87.41
CA GLN A 877 -75.39 -7.57 -87.46
C GLN A 877 -76.81 -7.30 -86.92
N PRO A 878 -77.14 -6.09 -86.42
CA PRO A 878 -78.45 -5.85 -85.84
C PRO A 878 -79.55 -5.90 -86.90
N THR A 879 -80.55 -6.76 -86.70
CA THR A 879 -81.71 -6.94 -87.58
C THR A 879 -83.02 -6.42 -86.95
N TYR A 880 -82.99 -6.08 -85.65
CA TYR A 880 -84.03 -5.37 -84.91
C TYR A 880 -83.49 -4.11 -84.19
N HIS A 881 -84.39 -3.20 -83.87
CA HIS A 881 -84.19 -1.98 -83.09
C HIS A 881 -85.40 -1.71 -82.19
N LEU A 882 -85.28 -0.77 -81.27
CA LEU A 882 -86.33 -0.34 -80.38
C LEU A 882 -86.94 0.98 -80.86
N VAL A 883 -88.27 1.07 -80.80
CA VAL A 883 -89.01 2.31 -81.08
C VAL A 883 -89.91 2.66 -79.90
N THR A 884 -90.09 3.95 -79.60
CA THR A 884 -90.98 4.37 -78.51
C THR A 884 -92.39 3.82 -78.75
N GLY A 885 -92.85 2.96 -77.84
CA GLY A 885 -94.15 2.30 -77.93
C GLY A 885 -95.23 3.08 -77.18
N ASP A 886 -96.47 2.94 -77.63
CA ASP A 886 -97.64 3.51 -76.94
C ASP A 886 -98.26 2.47 -75.99
N ALA A 887 -97.81 2.46 -74.73
CA ALA A 887 -98.26 1.49 -73.73
C ALA A 887 -99.79 1.49 -73.51
N ALA A 888 -100.48 2.61 -73.76
CA ALA A 888 -101.93 2.69 -73.61
C ALA A 888 -102.67 1.92 -74.72
N ASN A 889 -102.07 1.81 -75.91
CA ASN A 889 -102.63 1.12 -77.07
C ASN A 889 -102.01 -0.26 -77.33
N THR A 890 -101.09 -0.71 -76.47
CA THR A 890 -100.51 -2.05 -76.51
C THR A 890 -101.29 -3.00 -75.60
N PHE A 891 -101.69 -4.14 -76.16
CA PHE A 891 -102.41 -5.19 -75.44
C PHE A 891 -101.55 -6.46 -75.35
N LEU A 892 -101.46 -7.02 -74.15
CA LEU A 892 -100.64 -8.19 -73.82
C LEU A 892 -101.37 -9.51 -74.01
N VAL A 893 -102.70 -9.49 -74.02
CA VAL A 893 -103.51 -10.69 -74.23
C VAL A 893 -104.60 -10.39 -75.24
N HIS A 894 -104.57 -11.09 -76.37
CA HIS A 894 -105.57 -11.02 -77.43
C HIS A 894 -106.35 -12.35 -77.51
N ASN A 895 -107.57 -12.35 -76.98
CA ASN A 895 -108.50 -13.47 -77.08
C ASN A 895 -109.72 -13.10 -77.93
N ASN A 896 -109.70 -13.52 -79.20
CA ASN A 896 -110.75 -13.24 -80.19
C ASN A 896 -112.12 -13.86 -79.88
N SER A 897 -112.27 -14.65 -78.80
CA SER A 897 -113.53 -15.34 -78.47
C SER A 897 -114.36 -14.64 -77.38
N ASN A 898 -113.76 -13.93 -76.42
CA ASN A 898 -114.45 -13.48 -75.19
C ASN A 898 -114.18 -12.01 -74.79
N ASN A 899 -113.49 -11.21 -75.61
CA ASN A 899 -113.23 -9.77 -75.35
C ASN A 899 -112.51 -9.44 -74.03
N ASN A 900 -111.68 -10.37 -73.53
CA ASN A 900 -110.82 -10.15 -72.36
C ASN A 900 -109.43 -9.71 -72.86
N SER A 901 -109.11 -8.43 -72.73
CA SER A 901 -107.84 -7.82 -73.17
C SER A 901 -107.14 -7.15 -71.99
N VAL A 902 -105.89 -7.52 -71.73
CA VAL A 902 -105.03 -6.89 -70.72
C VAL A 902 -104.16 -5.86 -71.42
N SER A 903 -104.26 -4.57 -71.05
CA SER A 903 -103.39 -3.51 -71.59
C SER A 903 -102.03 -3.50 -70.89
N LEU A 904 -100.98 -3.11 -71.60
CA LEU A 904 -99.66 -2.91 -71.03
C LEU A 904 -99.65 -1.80 -69.98
N ALA A 905 -100.35 -0.68 -70.21
CA ALA A 905 -100.41 0.45 -69.28
C ALA A 905 -100.94 0.05 -67.89
N ASP A 906 -101.96 -0.82 -67.82
CA ASP A 906 -102.52 -1.32 -66.56
C ASP A 906 -101.58 -2.29 -65.83
N THR A 907 -100.71 -2.96 -66.59
CA THR A 907 -99.78 -3.97 -66.06
C THR A 907 -98.48 -3.31 -65.57
N MET A 908 -98.05 -2.23 -66.23
CA MET A 908 -96.84 -1.48 -65.91
C MET A 908 -96.82 -0.89 -64.50
N THR A 909 -97.98 -0.47 -63.95
CA THR A 909 -98.04 0.15 -62.61
C THR A 909 -97.69 -0.83 -61.48
N SER A 910 -97.74 -2.13 -61.75
CA SER A 910 -97.41 -3.18 -60.77
C SER A 910 -96.02 -3.79 -61.00
N PHE A 911 -95.37 -3.45 -62.12
CA PHE A 911 -94.05 -3.95 -62.46
C PHE A 911 -92.97 -3.17 -61.73
N HIS A 912 -92.02 -3.91 -61.15
CA HIS A 912 -90.77 -3.38 -60.64
C HIS A 912 -89.65 -4.24 -61.23
N THR A 913 -88.55 -3.62 -61.63
CA THR A 913 -87.38 -4.32 -62.16
C THR A 913 -86.95 -5.46 -61.24
N GLY A 914 -86.77 -6.67 -61.78
CA GLY A 914 -86.47 -7.89 -61.02
C GLY A 914 -87.68 -8.74 -60.60
N THR A 915 -88.92 -8.31 -60.91
CA THR A 915 -90.14 -9.08 -60.67
C THR A 915 -90.87 -9.37 -61.97
N ALA A 916 -91.22 -10.63 -62.24
CA ALA A 916 -92.02 -10.98 -63.41
C ALA A 916 -93.51 -10.73 -63.14
N ILE A 917 -94.23 -10.18 -64.11
CA ILE A 917 -95.69 -10.10 -64.07
C ILE A 917 -96.28 -11.31 -64.80
N MET A 918 -97.03 -12.10 -64.05
CA MET A 918 -97.71 -13.30 -64.53
C MET A 918 -99.22 -13.07 -64.55
N ALA A 919 -99.90 -13.61 -65.56
CA ALA A 919 -101.36 -13.64 -65.61
C ALA A 919 -101.86 -15.01 -66.08
N ASP A 920 -103.08 -15.39 -65.68
CA ASP A 920 -103.74 -16.56 -66.25
C ASP A 920 -104.18 -16.25 -67.68
N VAL A 921 -103.55 -16.93 -68.64
CA VAL A 921 -103.87 -16.82 -70.07
C VAL A 921 -104.25 -18.20 -70.58
N GLY A 922 -105.55 -18.44 -70.64
CA GLY A 922 -106.14 -19.69 -71.14
C GLY A 922 -106.03 -20.87 -70.16
N GLY A 923 -106.06 -20.63 -68.85
CA GLY A 923 -105.99 -21.64 -67.80
C GLY A 923 -104.57 -22.03 -67.40
N VAL A 924 -103.57 -21.29 -67.86
CA VAL A 924 -102.15 -21.47 -67.55
C VAL A 924 -101.59 -20.13 -67.12
N SER A 925 -100.83 -20.10 -66.02
CA SER A 925 -100.08 -18.90 -65.61
C SER A 925 -98.96 -18.64 -66.61
N ARG A 926 -99.04 -17.52 -67.33
CA ARG A 926 -98.07 -17.10 -68.36
C ARG A 926 -97.47 -15.76 -68.01
N THR A 927 -96.21 -15.56 -68.40
CA THR A 927 -95.50 -14.29 -68.22
C THR A 927 -96.02 -13.26 -69.22
N LEU A 928 -96.46 -12.11 -68.71
CA LEU A 928 -96.81 -10.94 -69.53
C LEU A 928 -95.65 -9.96 -69.60
N ILE A 929 -94.93 -9.79 -68.49
CA ILE A 929 -93.70 -9.01 -68.41
C ILE A 929 -92.65 -9.86 -67.68
N SER A 930 -91.49 -10.09 -68.28
CA SER A 930 -90.40 -10.84 -67.65
C SER A 930 -89.78 -10.06 -66.48
N ALA A 931 -88.97 -10.71 -65.65
CA ALA A 931 -88.24 -10.02 -64.60
C ALA A 931 -87.20 -9.01 -65.14
N THR A 932 -86.75 -9.18 -66.39
CA THR A 932 -85.83 -8.27 -67.10
C THR A 932 -86.55 -7.13 -67.81
N GLY A 933 -87.89 -7.15 -67.89
CA GLY A 933 -88.71 -6.11 -68.51
C GLY A 933 -89.21 -6.44 -69.91
N GLU A 934 -88.93 -7.63 -70.44
CA GLU A 934 -89.46 -8.08 -71.73
C GLU A 934 -90.98 -8.19 -71.69
N VAL A 935 -91.63 -7.64 -72.71
CA VAL A 935 -93.08 -7.57 -72.80
C VAL A 935 -93.57 -8.60 -73.81
N PHE A 936 -94.42 -9.51 -73.35
CA PHE A 936 -94.97 -10.56 -74.18
C PHE A 936 -96.43 -10.28 -74.54
N SER A 937 -96.75 -10.43 -75.82
CA SER A 937 -98.13 -10.56 -76.26
C SER A 937 -98.48 -12.04 -76.42
N TRP A 938 -99.66 -12.40 -75.94
CA TRP A 938 -100.24 -13.72 -76.11
C TRP A 938 -101.46 -13.62 -77.01
N SER A 939 -101.37 -14.23 -78.18
CA SER A 939 -102.47 -14.33 -79.13
C SER A 939 -102.96 -15.77 -79.24
N LYS A 940 -104.28 -15.94 -79.38
CA LYS A 940 -104.88 -17.27 -79.57
C LYS A 940 -105.32 -17.44 -81.02
N SER A 941 -104.73 -18.41 -81.71
CA SER A 941 -105.16 -18.87 -83.04
C SER A 941 -105.61 -20.33 -82.97
N GLY A 942 -106.90 -20.59 -83.17
CA GLY A 942 -107.49 -21.92 -82.93
C GLY A 942 -107.43 -22.31 -81.45
N ASN A 943 -106.84 -23.46 -81.12
CA ASN A 943 -106.62 -23.93 -79.73
C ASN A 943 -105.21 -23.66 -79.20
N THR A 944 -104.34 -23.04 -80.01
CA THR A 944 -102.93 -22.79 -79.66
C THR A 944 -102.75 -21.35 -79.23
N TRP A 945 -102.03 -21.15 -78.13
CA TRP A 945 -101.55 -19.85 -77.70
C TRP A 945 -100.14 -19.65 -78.24
N THR A 946 -99.92 -18.51 -78.90
CA THR A 946 -98.62 -18.07 -79.41
C THR A 946 -98.11 -16.90 -78.58
N GLN A 947 -96.83 -16.90 -78.28
CA GLN A 947 -96.11 -15.84 -77.57
C GLN A 947 -95.29 -15.07 -78.59
N ASP A 948 -95.47 -13.76 -78.63
CA ASP A 948 -94.59 -12.86 -79.38
C ASP A 948 -93.98 -11.85 -78.40
N THR A 949 -92.66 -11.68 -78.45
CA THR A 949 -91.99 -10.56 -77.78
C THR A 949 -92.27 -9.30 -78.56
N ILE A 950 -92.96 -8.35 -77.94
CA ILE A 950 -93.47 -7.14 -78.61
C ILE A 950 -92.76 -5.86 -78.17
N GLY A 951 -91.85 -5.94 -77.21
CA GLY A 951 -91.16 -4.78 -76.67
C GLY A 951 -90.50 -5.06 -75.34
N VAL A 952 -89.95 -4.02 -74.75
CA VAL A 952 -89.23 -4.02 -73.47
C VAL A 952 -89.64 -2.81 -72.64
N LEU A 953 -89.59 -2.99 -71.32
CA LEU A 953 -89.74 -1.93 -70.34
C LEU A 953 -88.38 -1.57 -69.76
N HIS A 954 -87.99 -0.31 -69.96
CA HIS A 954 -86.76 0.24 -69.40
C HIS A 954 -87.06 1.25 -68.32
N SER A 955 -86.23 1.28 -67.27
CA SER A 955 -86.22 2.42 -66.38
C SER A 955 -85.45 3.57 -67.04
N THR A 956 -85.97 4.79 -66.97
CA THR A 956 -85.38 5.98 -67.59
C THR A 956 -84.40 6.71 -66.68
N ASP A 957 -84.42 6.40 -65.39
CA ASP A 957 -83.54 7.00 -64.39
C ASP A 957 -83.51 6.17 -63.10
N SER A 958 -82.70 6.60 -62.13
CA SER A 958 -82.59 5.96 -60.82
C SER A 958 -83.85 6.11 -59.94
N THR A 959 -84.91 6.77 -60.43
CA THR A 959 -86.17 6.99 -59.69
C THR A 959 -87.25 5.96 -60.04
N GLY A 960 -86.97 5.06 -61.01
CA GLY A 960 -87.84 3.93 -61.33
C GLY A 960 -88.91 4.24 -62.39
N HIS A 961 -88.81 5.35 -63.10
CA HIS A 961 -89.78 5.71 -64.15
C HIS A 961 -89.64 4.81 -65.38
N LEU A 962 -90.67 4.02 -65.70
CA LEU A 962 -90.66 3.03 -66.78
C LEU A 962 -91.11 3.63 -68.12
N ILE A 963 -90.36 3.35 -69.20
CA ILE A 963 -90.78 3.55 -70.59
C ILE A 963 -91.00 2.22 -71.29
N TYR A 964 -91.95 2.18 -72.22
CA TYR A 964 -92.16 1.05 -73.11
C TYR A 964 -91.57 1.34 -74.49
N GLU A 965 -90.72 0.45 -74.95
CA GLU A 965 -90.15 0.49 -76.29
C GLU A 965 -90.55 -0.80 -77.03
N ALA A 966 -91.19 -0.68 -78.19
CA ALA A 966 -91.59 -1.81 -79.00
C ALA A 966 -90.42 -2.31 -79.85
N VAL A 967 -90.34 -3.63 -80.06
CA VAL A 967 -89.37 -4.24 -80.97
C VAL A 967 -89.82 -4.03 -82.42
N ALA A 968 -88.93 -3.51 -83.28
CA ALA A 968 -89.21 -3.24 -84.68
C ALA A 968 -88.05 -3.70 -85.60
N GLY A 969 -88.37 -3.94 -86.88
CA GLY A 969 -87.41 -4.37 -87.91
C GLY A 969 -87.89 -5.60 -88.69
N ALA A 970 -87.14 -6.00 -89.71
CA ALA A 970 -87.48 -7.16 -90.56
C ALA A 970 -87.03 -8.50 -89.97
N GLY A 971 -86.05 -8.48 -89.04
CA GLY A 971 -85.57 -9.64 -88.31
C GLY A 971 -84.60 -10.54 -89.09
N ASP A 972 -84.47 -10.33 -90.40
CA ASP A 972 -83.62 -11.12 -91.31
C ASP A 972 -82.49 -10.30 -91.97
N SER A 973 -82.49 -8.97 -91.83
CA SER A 973 -81.52 -8.07 -92.47
C SER A 973 -81.33 -6.76 -91.69
N THR A 974 -80.14 -6.17 -91.81
CA THR A 974 -79.81 -4.86 -91.24
C THR A 974 -80.23 -3.75 -92.20
N ASP A 975 -80.95 -2.75 -91.69
CA ASP A 975 -81.38 -1.57 -92.45
C ASP A 975 -80.84 -0.27 -91.84
N TYR A 976 -81.30 0.87 -92.35
CA TYR A 976 -80.85 2.19 -91.87
C TYR A 976 -81.20 2.44 -90.40
N ALA A 977 -82.39 2.01 -89.95
CA ALA A 977 -82.84 2.23 -88.58
C ALA A 977 -82.09 1.32 -87.61
N THR A 978 -81.96 0.03 -87.94
CA THR A 978 -81.24 -0.93 -87.08
C THR A 978 -79.76 -0.57 -86.93
N ASN A 979 -79.12 -0.01 -87.96
CA ASN A 979 -77.75 0.50 -87.86
C ASN A 979 -77.67 1.80 -87.04
N THR A 980 -78.52 2.80 -87.33
CA THR A 980 -78.45 4.13 -86.68
C THR A 980 -78.69 4.04 -85.17
N ASP A 981 -79.70 3.28 -84.75
CA ASP A 981 -80.12 3.23 -83.35
C ASP A 981 -79.18 2.34 -82.51
N SER A 982 -78.64 1.27 -83.09
CA SER A 982 -77.57 0.49 -82.46
C SER A 982 -76.27 1.31 -82.31
N MET A 983 -75.94 2.16 -83.28
CA MET A 983 -74.77 3.04 -83.16
C MET A 983 -74.97 4.14 -82.11
N ALA A 984 -76.18 4.68 -81.98
CA ALA A 984 -76.51 5.69 -80.99
C ALA A 984 -76.42 5.14 -79.56
N SER A 985 -76.91 3.92 -79.34
CA SER A 985 -76.81 3.22 -78.05
C SER A 985 -75.38 2.77 -77.73
N TYR A 986 -74.61 2.30 -78.73
CA TYR A 986 -73.17 2.07 -78.58
C TYR A 986 -72.42 3.35 -78.18
N ALA A 987 -72.70 4.49 -78.81
CA ALA A 987 -72.06 5.76 -78.48
C ALA A 987 -72.36 6.23 -77.04
N ALA A 988 -73.45 5.77 -76.42
CA ALA A 988 -73.72 6.01 -75.01
C ALA A 988 -72.88 5.08 -74.11
N LEU A 989 -72.76 3.81 -74.47
CA LEU A 989 -71.93 2.81 -73.78
C LEU A 989 -70.44 3.16 -73.81
N ALA A 990 -69.91 3.52 -74.99
CA ALA A 990 -68.49 3.86 -75.18
C ALA A 990 -68.03 5.12 -74.39
N LYS A 991 -68.97 5.90 -73.84
CA LYS A 991 -68.65 7.02 -72.93
C LYS A 991 -68.40 6.57 -71.49
N VAL A 992 -68.86 5.38 -71.13
CA VAL A 992 -68.83 4.87 -69.75
C VAL A 992 -68.00 3.59 -69.61
N SER A 993 -67.63 2.93 -70.70
CA SER A 993 -66.71 1.79 -70.73
C SER A 993 -65.85 1.77 -71.98
N VAL A 994 -64.69 1.11 -71.89
CA VAL A 994 -63.95 0.63 -73.06
C VAL A 994 -64.65 -0.62 -73.57
N VAL A 995 -65.03 -0.65 -74.84
CA VAL A 995 -65.77 -1.75 -75.46
C VAL A 995 -64.83 -2.54 -76.37
N GLU A 996 -64.71 -3.83 -76.07
CA GLU A 996 -63.98 -4.84 -76.84
C GLU A 996 -65.00 -5.69 -77.60
N ALA A 997 -65.10 -5.49 -78.91
CA ALA A 997 -66.02 -6.23 -79.76
C ALA A 997 -65.39 -7.56 -80.20
N ILE A 998 -66.11 -8.66 -80.04
CA ILE A 998 -65.63 -10.02 -80.28
C ILE A 998 -66.54 -10.74 -81.26
N GLY A 999 -66.02 -11.01 -82.46
CA GLY A 999 -66.72 -11.77 -83.50
C GLY A 999 -66.38 -13.25 -83.44
N ILE A 1000 -67.37 -14.13 -83.27
CA ILE A 1000 -67.17 -15.58 -83.14
C ILE A 1000 -67.10 -16.31 -84.50
N THR A 1001 -67.51 -15.67 -85.59
CA THR A 1001 -67.48 -16.23 -86.96
C THR A 1001 -66.60 -15.41 -87.92
N ASN A 1002 -65.94 -16.10 -88.85
CA ASN A 1002 -65.07 -15.47 -89.85
C ASN A 1002 -65.91 -14.68 -90.87
N GLY A 1003 -66.06 -13.37 -90.66
CA GLY A 1003 -66.65 -12.47 -91.66
C GLY A 1003 -67.30 -11.19 -91.14
N ILE A 1004 -67.55 -11.08 -89.84
CA ILE A 1004 -68.23 -9.92 -89.23
C ILE A 1004 -67.27 -8.94 -88.54
N THR A 1005 -66.06 -9.36 -88.20
CA THR A 1005 -65.11 -8.60 -87.37
C THR A 1005 -64.86 -7.20 -87.93
N SER A 1006 -64.74 -7.06 -89.25
CA SER A 1006 -64.62 -5.74 -89.90
C SER A 1006 -65.82 -4.82 -89.71
N ALA A 1007 -67.04 -5.38 -89.59
CA ALA A 1007 -68.25 -4.63 -89.29
C ALA A 1007 -68.35 -4.31 -87.79
N LEU A 1008 -67.78 -5.15 -86.93
CA LEU A 1008 -67.73 -4.93 -85.48
C LEU A 1008 -66.69 -3.89 -85.05
N ASN A 1009 -65.73 -3.54 -85.91
CA ASN A 1009 -64.79 -2.44 -85.66
C ASN A 1009 -65.50 -1.12 -85.31
N SER A 1010 -66.71 -0.85 -85.80
CA SER A 1010 -67.46 0.36 -85.43
C SER A 1010 -68.10 0.30 -84.03
N TYR A 1011 -68.10 -0.87 -83.41
CA TYR A 1011 -68.60 -1.13 -82.06
C TYR A 1011 -67.46 -1.44 -81.08
N ASP A 1012 -66.22 -1.19 -81.48
CA ASP A 1012 -65.02 -1.37 -80.67
C ASP A 1012 -64.38 -0.01 -80.36
N SER A 1013 -63.94 0.19 -79.12
CA SER A 1013 -63.39 1.48 -78.68
C SER A 1013 -62.08 1.87 -79.37
N ASP A 1014 -61.26 0.91 -79.80
CA ASP A 1014 -60.02 1.18 -80.56
C ASP A 1014 -60.18 0.96 -82.08
N ASN A 1015 -61.37 0.51 -82.49
CA ASN A 1015 -61.75 0.10 -83.84
C ASN A 1015 -61.13 -1.22 -84.33
N THR A 1016 -60.73 -2.11 -83.42
CA THR A 1016 -60.12 -3.40 -83.73
C THR A 1016 -60.86 -4.54 -83.03
N ALA A 1017 -61.91 -5.06 -83.67
CA ALA A 1017 -62.63 -6.20 -83.10
C ALA A 1017 -61.74 -7.46 -83.07
N HIS A 1018 -61.86 -8.23 -81.99
CA HIS A 1018 -61.12 -9.45 -81.73
C HIS A 1018 -61.92 -10.71 -82.09
N THR A 1019 -61.26 -11.87 -82.15
CA THR A 1019 -61.91 -13.18 -82.35
C THR A 1019 -62.02 -14.01 -81.06
N SER A 1020 -61.44 -13.54 -79.96
CA SER A 1020 -61.41 -14.20 -78.65
C SER A 1020 -61.15 -13.20 -77.53
N ILE A 1021 -61.50 -13.55 -76.29
CA ILE A 1021 -61.20 -12.76 -75.08
C ILE A 1021 -59.75 -13.05 -74.64
N ASP A 1022 -58.90 -12.01 -74.48
CA ASP A 1022 -57.57 -12.16 -73.87
C ASP A 1022 -57.67 -12.15 -72.33
N ALA A 1023 -58.04 -13.29 -71.77
CA ALA A 1023 -58.20 -13.47 -70.33
C ALA A 1023 -56.87 -13.30 -69.56
N ALA A 1024 -55.72 -13.62 -70.18
CA ALA A 1024 -54.45 -13.68 -69.49
C ALA A 1024 -53.91 -12.29 -69.14
N ASP A 1025 -54.01 -11.34 -70.05
CA ASP A 1025 -53.60 -9.94 -69.82
C ASP A 1025 -54.47 -9.27 -68.73
N LEU A 1026 -55.81 -9.42 -68.84
CA LEU A 1026 -56.74 -8.87 -67.85
C LEU A 1026 -56.50 -9.45 -66.45
N SER A 1027 -56.29 -10.76 -66.38
CA SER A 1027 -56.03 -11.49 -65.15
C SER A 1027 -54.68 -11.14 -64.50
N ALA A 1028 -53.66 -10.82 -65.30
CA ALA A 1028 -52.38 -10.31 -64.80
C ALA A 1028 -52.50 -8.91 -64.18
N LYS A 1029 -53.33 -8.03 -64.74
CA LYS A 1029 -53.57 -6.66 -64.23
C LYS A 1029 -54.39 -6.62 -62.93
N ILE A 1030 -55.18 -7.65 -62.66
CA ILE A 1030 -56.01 -7.78 -61.45
C ILE A 1030 -55.21 -8.31 -60.25
N ALA A 1031 -54.14 -9.07 -60.49
CA ALA A 1031 -53.31 -9.62 -59.43
C ALA A 1031 -52.44 -8.55 -58.75
N ALA A 1032 -52.32 -8.62 -57.43
CA ALA A 1032 -51.33 -7.84 -56.69
C ALA A 1032 -49.93 -8.34 -57.01
N THR A 1033 -48.97 -7.42 -57.09
CA THR A 1033 -47.55 -7.75 -57.27
C THR A 1033 -46.74 -7.31 -56.06
N THR A 1034 -45.69 -8.04 -55.76
CA THR A 1034 -44.70 -7.66 -54.74
C THR A 1034 -43.45 -7.12 -55.42
N SER A 1035 -42.87 -6.07 -54.87
CA SER A 1035 -41.57 -5.54 -55.30
C SER A 1035 -40.69 -5.37 -54.08
N ALA A 1036 -39.40 -5.70 -54.21
CA ALA A 1036 -38.44 -5.48 -53.14
C ALA A 1036 -38.32 -3.97 -52.85
N ILE A 1037 -38.18 -3.62 -51.58
CA ILE A 1037 -37.77 -2.30 -51.15
C ILE A 1037 -36.23 -2.32 -51.20
N ALA A 1038 -35.64 -1.38 -51.94
CA ALA A 1038 -34.19 -1.26 -51.98
C ALA A 1038 -33.66 -0.76 -50.63
N PRO A 1039 -32.44 -1.16 -50.25
CA PRO A 1039 -31.77 -0.58 -49.09
C PRO A 1039 -31.83 0.95 -49.11
N GLY A 1040 -32.09 1.53 -47.94
CA GLY A 1040 -32.24 2.97 -47.75
C GLY A 1040 -30.91 3.71 -47.65
N ASN A 1041 -30.98 5.03 -47.79
CA ASN A 1041 -29.90 5.88 -47.26
C ASN A 1041 -30.22 6.17 -45.79
N ASP A 1042 -29.44 5.64 -44.88
CA ASP A 1042 -29.73 5.66 -43.45
C ASP A 1042 -28.91 6.71 -42.70
N VAL A 1043 -29.46 7.24 -41.61
CA VAL A 1043 -28.72 8.08 -40.66
C VAL A 1043 -28.70 7.35 -39.33
N ILE A 1044 -27.53 6.85 -38.95
CA ILE A 1044 -27.32 6.06 -37.74
C ILE A 1044 -26.38 6.81 -36.81
N ASN A 1045 -26.85 7.07 -35.60
CA ASN A 1045 -26.07 7.70 -34.53
C ASN A 1045 -25.94 6.72 -33.37
N GLY A 1046 -24.72 6.31 -33.01
CA GLY A 1046 -24.43 5.39 -31.90
C GLY A 1046 -24.76 6.03 -30.55
N GLY A 1047 -24.15 7.18 -30.27
CA GLY A 1047 -24.37 7.94 -29.04
C GLY A 1047 -23.13 7.96 -28.17
N ASP A 1048 -23.29 7.73 -26.87
CA ASP A 1048 -22.14 7.49 -25.98
C ASP A 1048 -22.00 5.97 -25.80
N GLY A 1049 -20.78 5.46 -25.67
CA GLY A 1049 -20.52 4.03 -25.59
C GLY A 1049 -19.58 3.58 -26.71
N ASN A 1050 -19.05 2.36 -26.63
CA ASN A 1050 -18.33 1.78 -27.76
C ASN A 1050 -19.36 1.14 -28.68
N ASP A 1051 -19.69 1.77 -29.80
CA ASP A 1051 -20.79 1.37 -30.67
C ASP A 1051 -20.33 0.63 -31.91
N ILE A 1052 -21.19 -0.21 -32.48
CA ILE A 1052 -20.95 -0.96 -33.71
C ILE A 1052 -22.09 -0.67 -34.68
N LEU A 1053 -21.79 0.05 -35.75
CA LEU A 1053 -22.79 0.56 -36.70
C LEU A 1053 -22.59 -0.08 -38.07
N PHE A 1054 -23.64 -0.64 -38.64
CA PHE A 1054 -23.70 -1.13 -40.02
C PHE A 1054 -24.72 -0.28 -40.78
N GLY A 1055 -24.28 0.41 -41.83
CA GLY A 1055 -25.16 1.19 -42.71
C GLY A 1055 -26.18 0.30 -43.40
N ASP A 1056 -25.70 -0.61 -44.23
CA ASP A 1056 -26.58 -1.55 -44.94
C ASP A 1056 -27.01 -2.82 -44.17
N MET A 1057 -27.88 -3.56 -44.85
CA MET A 1057 -28.39 -4.86 -44.43
C MET A 1057 -27.28 -5.93 -44.25
N ILE A 1058 -27.29 -6.57 -43.08
CA ILE A 1058 -26.53 -7.80 -42.82
C ILE A 1058 -27.40 -9.04 -43.01
N THR A 1059 -26.91 -10.06 -43.73
CA THR A 1059 -27.62 -11.33 -43.94
C THR A 1059 -26.73 -12.56 -43.71
N PHE A 1060 -27.31 -13.59 -43.09
CA PHE A 1060 -26.64 -14.89 -42.92
C PHE A 1060 -27.68 -16.03 -42.92
N GLY A 1061 -27.62 -16.90 -43.93
CA GLY A 1061 -28.63 -17.92 -44.14
C GLY A 1061 -30.01 -17.29 -44.41
N THR A 1062 -30.98 -17.52 -43.54
CA THR A 1062 -32.32 -16.88 -43.61
C THR A 1062 -32.48 -15.74 -42.62
N ALA A 1063 -31.49 -15.47 -41.78
CA ALA A 1063 -31.52 -14.40 -40.77
C ALA A 1063 -31.03 -13.07 -41.37
N GLN A 1064 -31.51 -11.96 -40.81
CA GLN A 1064 -31.18 -10.59 -41.26
C GLN A 1064 -30.95 -9.68 -40.04
N GLY A 1065 -30.26 -8.56 -40.25
CA GLY A 1065 -29.95 -7.59 -39.20
C GLY A 1065 -29.08 -8.19 -38.09
N THR A 1066 -29.35 -7.79 -36.84
CA THR A 1066 -28.62 -8.31 -35.66
C THR A 1066 -28.79 -9.82 -35.46
N ALA A 1067 -29.92 -10.40 -35.90
CA ALA A 1067 -30.13 -11.84 -35.87
C ALA A 1067 -29.19 -12.60 -36.84
N ALA A 1068 -28.81 -11.98 -37.95
CA ALA A 1068 -27.81 -12.54 -38.87
C ALA A 1068 -26.42 -12.54 -38.24
N LEU A 1069 -26.01 -11.43 -37.61
CA LEU A 1069 -24.73 -11.33 -36.88
C LEU A 1069 -24.63 -12.41 -35.79
N LYS A 1070 -25.72 -12.61 -35.03
CA LYS A 1070 -25.81 -13.68 -34.03
C LYS A 1070 -25.67 -15.07 -34.65
N ALA A 1071 -26.43 -15.37 -35.69
CA ALA A 1071 -26.37 -16.67 -36.37
C ALA A 1071 -25.00 -16.95 -36.99
N PHE A 1072 -24.34 -15.92 -37.53
CA PHE A 1072 -22.98 -16.00 -38.05
C PHE A 1072 -21.98 -16.33 -36.94
N ALA A 1073 -22.03 -15.61 -35.82
CA ALA A 1073 -21.16 -15.85 -34.68
C ALA A 1073 -21.30 -17.28 -34.12
N GLU A 1074 -22.55 -17.75 -33.99
CA GLU A 1074 -22.85 -19.12 -33.56
C GLU A 1074 -22.33 -20.16 -34.58
N SER A 1075 -22.39 -19.88 -35.89
CA SER A 1075 -21.83 -20.75 -36.93
C SER A 1075 -20.29 -20.89 -36.83
N LYS A 1076 -19.63 -19.89 -36.25
CA LYS A 1076 -18.18 -19.87 -35.98
C LYS A 1076 -17.82 -20.46 -34.61
N GLY A 1077 -18.81 -20.97 -33.86
CA GLY A 1077 -18.63 -21.63 -32.58
C GLY A 1077 -18.72 -20.72 -31.35
N ALA A 1078 -19.13 -19.46 -31.51
CA ALA A 1078 -19.37 -18.56 -30.38
C ALA A 1078 -20.72 -18.85 -29.69
N VAL A 1079 -20.82 -18.54 -28.40
CA VAL A 1079 -22.09 -18.63 -27.64
C VAL A 1079 -22.58 -17.22 -27.38
N ILE A 1080 -23.64 -16.80 -28.09
CA ILE A 1080 -24.20 -15.45 -27.99
C ILE A 1080 -25.43 -15.47 -27.07
N ALA A 1081 -25.19 -15.37 -25.76
CA ALA A 1081 -26.23 -15.40 -24.74
C ALA A 1081 -27.00 -14.06 -24.63
N ASP A 1082 -26.33 -12.94 -24.91
CA ASP A 1082 -26.85 -11.57 -24.79
C ASP A 1082 -26.10 -10.60 -25.71
N ASP A 1083 -26.51 -9.33 -25.71
CA ASP A 1083 -25.96 -8.29 -26.58
C ASP A 1083 -24.49 -7.96 -26.29
N GLN A 1084 -24.03 -8.11 -25.04
CA GLN A 1084 -22.61 -7.98 -24.72
C GLN A 1084 -21.78 -9.04 -25.43
N ALA A 1085 -22.26 -10.30 -25.43
CA ALA A 1085 -21.55 -11.38 -26.09
C ALA A 1085 -21.50 -11.16 -27.62
N LEU A 1086 -22.54 -10.58 -28.21
CA LEU A 1086 -22.56 -10.21 -29.63
C LEU A 1086 -21.56 -9.09 -29.93
N HIS A 1087 -21.60 -8.00 -29.16
CA HIS A 1087 -20.69 -6.87 -29.28
C HIS A 1087 -19.22 -7.30 -29.12
N GLN A 1088 -18.93 -8.11 -28.10
CA GLN A 1088 -17.61 -8.69 -27.87
C GLN A 1088 -17.14 -9.56 -29.04
N TYR A 1089 -18.04 -10.38 -29.59
CA TYR A 1089 -17.70 -11.23 -30.72
C TYR A 1089 -17.30 -10.39 -31.94
N ILE A 1090 -18.10 -9.38 -32.29
CA ILE A 1090 -17.84 -8.53 -33.46
C ILE A 1090 -16.51 -7.79 -33.29
N THR A 1091 -16.30 -7.14 -32.14
CA THR A 1091 -15.06 -6.43 -31.82
C THR A 1091 -13.83 -7.33 -31.92
N GLY A 1092 -13.92 -8.57 -31.43
CA GLY A 1092 -12.82 -9.56 -31.49
C GLY A 1092 -12.63 -10.26 -32.85
N HIS A 1093 -13.61 -10.17 -33.76
CA HIS A 1093 -13.63 -10.90 -35.04
C HIS A 1093 -13.88 -9.98 -36.24
N LEU A 1094 -13.34 -8.75 -36.17
CA LEU A 1094 -13.57 -7.69 -37.15
C LEU A 1094 -13.42 -8.15 -38.61
N ASN A 1095 -12.36 -8.90 -38.93
CA ASN A 1095 -12.11 -9.38 -40.31
C ASN A 1095 -13.20 -10.35 -40.81
N ASP A 1096 -13.67 -11.26 -39.96
CA ASP A 1096 -14.73 -12.22 -40.30
C ASP A 1096 -16.07 -11.49 -40.51
N VAL A 1097 -16.36 -10.50 -39.67
CA VAL A 1097 -17.59 -9.69 -39.76
C VAL A 1097 -17.55 -8.75 -40.95
N THR A 1098 -16.40 -8.13 -41.26
CA THR A 1098 -16.21 -7.32 -42.48
C THR A 1098 -16.48 -8.15 -43.73
N ALA A 1099 -15.99 -9.39 -43.77
CA ALA A 1099 -16.25 -10.29 -44.90
C ALA A 1099 -17.74 -10.67 -45.01
N LEU A 1100 -18.44 -10.83 -43.89
CA LEU A 1100 -19.89 -11.04 -43.87
C LEU A 1100 -20.63 -9.81 -44.41
N ALA A 1101 -20.30 -8.62 -43.90
CA ALA A 1101 -20.90 -7.35 -44.29
C ALA A 1101 -20.80 -7.14 -45.81
N ASN A 1102 -19.59 -7.25 -46.37
CA ASN A 1102 -19.33 -7.16 -47.81
C ASN A 1102 -20.06 -8.22 -48.66
N SER A 1103 -20.60 -9.29 -48.06
CA SER A 1103 -21.32 -10.35 -48.76
C SER A 1103 -22.84 -10.35 -48.54
N SER A 1104 -23.35 -9.43 -47.70
CA SER A 1104 -24.72 -9.49 -47.18
C SER A 1104 -25.80 -9.00 -48.17
N ASN A 1105 -25.42 -8.33 -49.25
CA ASN A 1105 -26.32 -7.92 -50.32
C ASN A 1105 -26.68 -9.10 -51.26
N THR A 1106 -27.60 -9.94 -50.81
CA THR A 1106 -28.07 -11.13 -51.55
C THR A 1106 -29.17 -10.83 -52.58
N THR A 1107 -29.74 -9.62 -52.55
CA THR A 1107 -30.82 -9.20 -53.46
C THR A 1107 -30.31 -8.59 -54.77
N GLY A 1108 -29.04 -8.17 -54.79
CA GLY A 1108 -28.42 -7.51 -55.94
C GLY A 1108 -28.98 -6.11 -56.20
N LEU A 1109 -29.69 -5.53 -55.23
CA LEU A 1109 -30.11 -4.13 -55.24
C LEU A 1109 -28.90 -3.26 -54.90
N ALA A 1110 -28.91 -1.99 -55.29
CA ALA A 1110 -27.86 -1.08 -54.85
C ALA A 1110 -28.03 -0.82 -53.35
N ASP A 1111 -26.94 -0.94 -52.62
CA ASP A 1111 -26.83 -0.55 -51.22
C ASP A 1111 -26.95 0.98 -51.07
N GLY A 1112 -27.12 1.43 -49.84
CA GLY A 1112 -27.50 2.78 -49.42
C GLY A 1112 -26.47 3.86 -49.72
N SER A 1113 -26.52 4.96 -48.98
CA SER A 1113 -25.45 5.97 -48.94
C SER A 1113 -25.64 6.65 -47.62
N ASP A 1114 -24.99 6.09 -46.62
CA ASP A 1114 -25.38 6.18 -45.24
C ASP A 1114 -24.56 7.22 -44.50
N THR A 1115 -25.13 7.75 -43.42
CA THR A 1115 -24.42 8.64 -42.49
C THR A 1115 -24.31 7.93 -41.15
N LEU A 1116 -23.09 7.51 -40.81
CA LEU A 1116 -22.77 6.80 -39.58
C LEU A 1116 -22.02 7.73 -38.63
N LEU A 1117 -22.56 7.95 -37.44
CA LEU A 1117 -22.01 8.79 -36.39
C LEU A 1117 -21.76 7.89 -35.17
N GLY A 1118 -20.50 7.59 -34.83
CA GLY A 1118 -20.13 6.78 -33.66
C GLY A 1118 -20.50 7.50 -32.37
N GLY A 1119 -19.87 8.66 -32.14
CA GLY A 1119 -20.17 9.54 -31.02
C GLY A 1119 -19.02 9.56 -30.02
N ALA A 1120 -19.23 9.15 -28.77
CA ALA A 1120 -18.19 9.11 -27.77
C ALA A 1120 -17.92 7.68 -27.27
N GLY A 1121 -16.72 7.18 -27.50
CA GLY A 1121 -16.31 5.82 -27.19
C GLY A 1121 -15.39 5.31 -28.29
N ASN A 1122 -14.99 4.04 -28.23
CA ASN A 1122 -14.21 3.43 -29.30
C ASN A 1122 -15.17 2.68 -30.23
N ASP A 1123 -15.53 3.29 -31.35
CA ASP A 1123 -16.60 2.84 -32.22
C ASP A 1123 -16.10 2.01 -33.41
N ILE A 1124 -16.96 1.19 -33.99
CA ILE A 1124 -16.70 0.42 -35.21
C ILE A 1124 -17.82 0.70 -36.23
N LEU A 1125 -17.47 1.36 -37.32
CA LEU A 1125 -18.43 1.78 -38.36
C LEU A 1125 -18.17 1.00 -39.66
N PHE A 1126 -19.23 0.39 -40.19
CA PHE A 1126 -19.25 -0.31 -41.48
C PHE A 1126 -20.22 0.40 -42.43
N GLY A 1127 -19.70 1.17 -43.37
CA GLY A 1127 -20.49 1.77 -44.46
C GLY A 1127 -21.13 0.68 -45.31
N GLN A 1128 -20.31 -0.25 -45.77
CA GLN A 1128 -20.65 -1.39 -46.64
C GLN A 1128 -20.75 -1.00 -48.10
N GLY A 1129 -21.91 -0.76 -48.68
CA GLY A 1129 -22.04 -0.43 -50.09
C GLY A 1129 -22.71 0.92 -50.26
N GLY A 1130 -22.25 1.72 -51.23
CA GLY A 1130 -22.77 3.08 -51.36
C GLY A 1130 -21.70 4.13 -51.19
N ASN A 1131 -22.09 5.41 -51.19
CA ASN A 1131 -21.15 6.48 -50.89
C ASN A 1131 -21.44 6.97 -49.47
N ASP A 1132 -20.71 6.44 -48.51
CA ASP A 1132 -21.04 6.61 -47.10
C ASP A 1132 -20.30 7.79 -46.48
N THR A 1133 -20.86 8.31 -45.38
CA THR A 1133 -20.23 9.34 -44.54
C THR A 1133 -20.05 8.78 -43.14
N LEU A 1134 -18.80 8.56 -42.72
CA LEU A 1134 -18.47 7.96 -41.43
C LEU A 1134 -17.76 8.97 -40.53
N THR A 1135 -18.30 9.21 -39.34
CA THR A 1135 -17.72 10.05 -38.29
C THR A 1135 -17.55 9.20 -37.03
N GLY A 1136 -16.31 8.92 -36.63
CA GLY A 1136 -16.02 8.16 -35.41
C GLY A 1136 -16.38 8.97 -34.16
N GLY A 1137 -15.78 10.14 -34.01
CA GLY A 1137 -16.05 11.07 -32.92
C GLY A 1137 -14.93 11.07 -31.88
N LYS A 1138 -15.28 11.02 -30.58
CA LYS A 1138 -14.28 10.99 -29.50
C LYS A 1138 -13.96 9.57 -29.09
N GLY A 1139 -12.71 9.18 -29.23
CA GLY A 1139 -12.22 7.88 -28.78
C GLY A 1139 -11.20 7.34 -29.76
N ASN A 1140 -11.09 6.03 -29.87
CA ASN A 1140 -10.19 5.39 -30.83
C ASN A 1140 -11.02 4.48 -31.72
N ASP A 1141 -11.39 4.98 -32.89
CA ASP A 1141 -12.44 4.42 -33.73
C ASP A 1141 -11.88 3.56 -34.86
N ILE A 1142 -12.71 2.66 -35.38
CA ILE A 1142 -12.42 1.86 -36.56
C ILE A 1142 -13.48 2.15 -37.62
N LEU A 1143 -13.04 2.65 -38.77
CA LEU A 1143 -13.91 3.05 -39.86
C LEU A 1143 -13.63 2.17 -41.08
N ILE A 1144 -14.67 1.57 -41.63
CA ILE A 1144 -14.64 0.67 -42.78
C ILE A 1144 -15.68 1.20 -43.77
N GLY A 1145 -15.22 1.84 -44.85
CA GLY A 1145 -16.11 2.45 -45.85
C GLY A 1145 -16.81 1.38 -46.70
N GLY A 1146 -16.02 0.44 -47.21
CA GLY A 1146 -16.48 -0.63 -48.09
C GLY A 1146 -16.43 -0.23 -49.57
N ALA A 1147 -17.56 -0.38 -50.25
CA ALA A 1147 -17.69 -0.26 -51.69
C ALA A 1147 -18.42 1.03 -52.09
N GLY A 1148 -17.65 2.06 -52.42
CA GLY A 1148 -18.11 3.25 -53.11
C GLY A 1148 -17.18 4.42 -52.83
N ALA A 1149 -17.62 5.65 -53.04
CA ALA A 1149 -16.80 6.83 -52.81
C ALA A 1149 -17.10 7.41 -51.42
N ASP A 1150 -16.41 6.89 -50.41
CA ASP A 1150 -16.73 7.15 -49.00
C ASP A 1150 -16.08 8.44 -48.48
N THR A 1151 -16.68 9.04 -47.46
CA THR A 1151 -16.18 10.24 -46.78
C THR A 1151 -16.01 10.00 -45.29
N PHE A 1152 -14.78 10.00 -44.82
CA PHE A 1152 -14.43 9.88 -43.40
C PHE A 1152 -14.26 11.28 -42.80
N VAL A 1153 -14.97 11.62 -41.73
CA VAL A 1153 -15.10 12.98 -41.20
C VAL A 1153 -14.61 13.06 -39.76
N TRP A 1154 -13.84 14.11 -39.44
CA TRP A 1154 -13.53 14.50 -38.07
C TRP A 1154 -14.06 15.90 -37.79
N LEU A 1155 -14.73 16.04 -36.65
CA LEU A 1155 -15.42 17.24 -36.20
C LEU A 1155 -14.62 17.99 -35.13
N LYS A 1156 -15.01 19.24 -34.89
CA LYS A 1156 -14.39 20.05 -33.84
C LYS A 1156 -14.63 19.46 -32.46
N GLY A 1157 -13.53 19.17 -31.76
CA GLY A 1157 -13.56 18.64 -30.39
C GLY A 1157 -13.42 17.12 -30.31
N ASP A 1158 -13.26 16.46 -31.45
CA ASP A 1158 -12.81 15.07 -31.52
C ASP A 1158 -11.39 14.95 -30.98
N THR A 1159 -11.14 13.90 -30.22
CA THR A 1159 -9.86 13.64 -29.55
C THR A 1159 -9.69 12.14 -29.34
N ASN A 1160 -8.47 11.62 -29.50
CA ASN A 1160 -8.16 10.25 -29.09
C ASN A 1160 -7.92 10.13 -27.59
N THR A 1161 -8.00 8.91 -27.07
CA THR A 1161 -7.74 8.63 -25.65
C THR A 1161 -6.35 8.04 -25.45
N GLY A 1162 -5.52 8.68 -24.61
CA GLY A 1162 -4.17 8.20 -24.31
C GLY A 1162 -3.27 8.22 -25.54
N THR A 1163 -2.65 7.09 -25.86
CA THR A 1163 -1.84 6.90 -27.10
C THR A 1163 -2.63 6.18 -28.20
N GLY A 1164 -3.95 6.19 -28.10
CA GLY A 1164 -4.83 5.55 -29.08
C GLY A 1164 -4.87 6.29 -30.42
N VAL A 1165 -5.45 5.63 -31.42
CA VAL A 1165 -5.40 6.04 -32.83
C VAL A 1165 -6.70 5.60 -33.50
N ASP A 1166 -7.30 6.47 -34.30
CA ASP A 1166 -8.41 6.12 -35.19
C ASP A 1166 -7.88 5.39 -36.42
N VAL A 1167 -8.58 4.37 -36.91
CA VAL A 1167 -8.10 3.51 -37.98
C VAL A 1167 -9.11 3.42 -39.11
N ILE A 1168 -8.72 3.86 -40.30
CA ILE A 1168 -9.44 3.58 -41.55
C ILE A 1168 -8.84 2.32 -42.18
N LYS A 1169 -9.66 1.29 -42.38
CA LYS A 1169 -9.19 -0.05 -42.78
C LYS A 1169 -9.04 -0.29 -44.27
N ASP A 1170 -9.81 0.40 -45.10
CA ASP A 1170 -10.00 0.05 -46.51
C ASP A 1170 -10.01 1.25 -47.47
N PHE A 1171 -9.38 2.35 -47.07
CA PHE A 1171 -9.33 3.58 -47.87
C PHE A 1171 -8.84 3.36 -49.31
N SER A 1172 -9.67 3.71 -50.28
CA SER A 1172 -9.49 3.44 -51.69
C SER A 1172 -9.61 4.71 -52.55
N THR A 1173 -8.45 5.27 -52.89
CA THR A 1173 -8.36 6.40 -53.85
C THR A 1173 -8.94 6.07 -55.24
N ALA A 1174 -9.03 4.79 -55.58
CA ALA A 1174 -9.59 4.33 -56.86
C ALA A 1174 -11.12 4.37 -56.87
N GLN A 1175 -11.76 4.14 -55.73
CA GLN A 1175 -13.22 4.22 -55.59
C GLN A 1175 -13.69 5.66 -55.33
N GLY A 1176 -12.81 6.51 -54.82
CA GLY A 1176 -13.04 7.95 -54.71
C GLY A 1176 -13.11 8.45 -53.27
N ASP A 1177 -12.60 7.67 -52.33
CA ASP A 1177 -12.63 7.93 -50.89
C ASP A 1177 -11.93 9.22 -50.50
N LYS A 1178 -12.46 9.85 -49.45
CA LYS A 1178 -12.02 11.16 -48.98
C LYS A 1178 -11.96 11.21 -47.47
N LEU A 1179 -10.97 11.95 -46.98
CA LEU A 1179 -10.85 12.38 -45.60
C LEU A 1179 -11.28 13.84 -45.49
N ASP A 1180 -12.17 14.17 -44.57
CA ASP A 1180 -12.68 15.52 -44.33
C ASP A 1180 -12.28 16.01 -42.94
N LEU A 1181 -11.33 16.94 -42.89
CA LEU A 1181 -10.78 17.53 -41.67
C LEU A 1181 -11.23 18.98 -41.50
N ARG A 1182 -12.17 19.47 -42.32
CA ARG A 1182 -12.56 20.89 -42.36
C ARG A 1182 -13.07 21.42 -41.03
N ASP A 1183 -13.79 20.63 -40.26
CA ASP A 1183 -14.34 21.08 -38.97
C ASP A 1183 -13.34 20.87 -37.82
N LEU A 1184 -12.50 19.83 -37.89
CA LEU A 1184 -11.42 19.61 -36.92
C LEU A 1184 -10.33 20.69 -37.00
N LEU A 1185 -9.89 21.03 -38.22
CA LEU A 1185 -8.88 22.05 -38.48
C LEU A 1185 -9.57 23.41 -38.62
N GLN A 1186 -9.37 24.27 -37.61
CA GLN A 1186 -9.97 25.61 -37.57
C GLN A 1186 -8.91 26.66 -37.24
N GLY A 1187 -8.79 27.67 -38.10
CA GLY A 1187 -7.91 28.84 -37.88
C GLY A 1187 -6.47 28.67 -38.37
N GLU A 1188 -6.17 27.58 -39.05
CA GLU A 1188 -4.96 27.39 -39.83
C GLU A 1188 -4.95 28.22 -41.13
N THR A 1189 -3.77 28.37 -41.70
CA THR A 1189 -3.52 28.92 -43.03
C THR A 1189 -2.54 28.01 -43.73
N ASP A 1190 -2.40 28.13 -45.05
CA ASP A 1190 -1.38 27.40 -45.82
C ASP A 1190 0.04 27.53 -45.22
N ALA A 1191 0.37 28.70 -44.66
CA ALA A 1191 1.66 28.95 -44.05
C ALA A 1191 1.83 28.29 -42.66
N THR A 1192 0.73 27.96 -41.99
CA THR A 1192 0.72 27.43 -40.62
C THR A 1192 0.23 25.98 -40.52
N LEU A 1193 -0.24 25.35 -41.60
CA LEU A 1193 -0.79 23.99 -41.60
C LEU A 1193 0.15 22.96 -40.95
N THR A 1194 1.46 23.10 -41.10
CA THR A 1194 2.46 22.22 -40.46
C THR A 1194 2.51 22.31 -38.92
N ASN A 1195 1.89 23.34 -38.32
CA ASN A 1195 1.68 23.45 -36.88
C ASN A 1195 0.51 22.58 -36.41
N PHE A 1196 -0.42 22.25 -37.31
CA PHE A 1196 -1.67 21.54 -37.04
C PHE A 1196 -1.67 20.11 -37.54
N LEU A 1197 -0.98 19.79 -38.64
CA LEU A 1197 -0.96 18.46 -39.25
C LEU A 1197 0.46 18.00 -39.58
N LYS A 1198 0.81 16.77 -39.18
CA LYS A 1198 2.02 16.04 -39.59
C LYS A 1198 1.66 14.66 -40.12
N ILE A 1199 2.47 14.16 -41.04
CA ILE A 1199 2.27 12.85 -41.67
C ILE A 1199 3.50 11.99 -41.38
N THR A 1200 3.25 10.75 -40.96
CA THR A 1200 4.26 9.71 -40.79
C THR A 1200 3.85 8.45 -41.56
N ASN A 1201 4.83 7.67 -42.03
CA ASN A 1201 4.58 6.43 -42.77
C ASN A 1201 5.42 5.31 -42.18
N ASP A 1202 4.84 4.10 -42.10
CA ASP A 1202 5.55 2.88 -41.66
C ASP A 1202 6.04 2.00 -42.84
N GLY A 1203 5.79 2.44 -44.08
CA GLY A 1203 6.11 1.74 -45.32
C GLY A 1203 4.89 1.15 -46.04
N THR A 1204 3.80 0.89 -45.31
CA THR A 1204 2.54 0.35 -45.87
C THR A 1204 1.33 1.22 -45.50
N ASN A 1205 1.37 1.88 -44.35
CA ASN A 1205 0.30 2.70 -43.80
C ASN A 1205 0.79 4.14 -43.58
N THR A 1206 -0.18 5.06 -43.52
CA THR A 1206 0.02 6.47 -43.19
C THR A 1206 -0.61 6.76 -41.83
N THR A 1207 0.07 7.53 -40.99
CA THR A 1207 -0.52 8.14 -39.78
C THR A 1207 -0.48 9.65 -39.90
N LEU A 1208 -1.63 10.28 -39.67
CA LEU A 1208 -1.82 11.72 -39.61
C LEU A 1208 -1.89 12.12 -38.13
N ASP A 1209 -0.92 12.90 -37.67
CA ASP A 1209 -0.89 13.48 -36.34
C ASP A 1209 -1.44 14.90 -36.43
N ILE A 1210 -2.55 15.17 -35.74
CA ILE A 1210 -3.25 16.45 -35.75
C ILE A 1210 -3.21 17.09 -34.36
N SER A 1211 -2.93 18.39 -34.31
CA SER A 1211 -3.10 19.22 -33.12
C SER A 1211 -4.11 20.32 -33.42
N SER A 1212 -5.33 20.20 -32.88
CA SER A 1212 -6.39 21.20 -33.06
C SER A 1212 -5.99 22.59 -32.53
N ALA A 1213 -5.04 22.64 -31.59
CA ALA A 1213 -4.46 23.87 -31.05
C ALA A 1213 -3.25 24.41 -31.83
N GLY A 1214 -2.81 23.75 -32.91
CA GLY A 1214 -1.68 24.17 -33.73
C GLY A 1214 -0.32 24.09 -33.02
N LYS A 1215 -0.09 23.05 -32.20
CA LYS A 1215 1.11 22.93 -31.34
C LYS A 1215 2.15 21.90 -31.80
N LEU A 1216 2.02 21.32 -33.00
CA LEU A 1216 2.95 20.27 -33.46
C LEU A 1216 4.40 20.74 -33.66
N ASN A 1217 4.63 22.05 -33.83
CA ASN A 1217 5.98 22.63 -33.95
C ASN A 1217 6.47 23.29 -32.65
N ALA A 1218 5.68 23.27 -31.58
CA ALA A 1218 6.13 23.66 -30.26
C ALA A 1218 7.03 22.57 -29.64
N THR A 1219 7.69 22.89 -28.52
CA THR A 1219 8.39 21.90 -27.69
C THR A 1219 7.41 20.76 -27.34
N GLY A 1220 7.81 19.50 -27.58
CA GLY A 1220 6.94 18.31 -27.48
C GLY A 1220 6.57 17.68 -28.83
N GLY A 1221 6.56 18.45 -29.93
CA GLY A 1221 6.39 17.89 -31.27
C GLY A 1221 5.04 17.16 -31.47
N VAL A 1222 5.09 15.93 -31.98
CA VAL A 1222 3.91 15.05 -32.18
C VAL A 1222 3.23 14.64 -30.87
N ALA A 1223 3.91 14.74 -29.72
CA ALA A 1223 3.26 14.50 -28.42
C ALA A 1223 2.22 15.57 -28.05
N ASN A 1224 2.16 16.67 -28.82
CA ASN A 1224 1.13 17.71 -28.68
C ASN A 1224 -0.08 17.45 -29.60
N ALA A 1225 -0.10 16.35 -30.35
CA ALA A 1225 -1.27 15.93 -31.11
C ALA A 1225 -2.41 15.51 -30.17
N ASP A 1226 -3.63 15.87 -30.53
CA ASP A 1226 -4.86 15.44 -29.85
C ASP A 1226 -5.67 14.43 -30.70
N VAL A 1227 -5.35 14.31 -32.00
CA VAL A 1227 -5.92 13.31 -32.91
C VAL A 1227 -4.80 12.63 -33.72
N HIS A 1228 -4.91 11.32 -33.90
CA HIS A 1228 -4.05 10.41 -34.63
C HIS A 1228 -4.93 9.55 -35.54
N ILE A 1229 -4.77 9.69 -36.86
CA ILE A 1229 -5.56 8.94 -37.85
C ILE A 1229 -4.63 8.03 -38.64
N LYS A 1230 -4.78 6.72 -38.50
CA LYS A 1230 -4.07 5.72 -39.30
C LYS A 1230 -4.92 5.29 -40.48
N VAL A 1231 -4.37 5.46 -41.68
CA VAL A 1231 -4.96 4.98 -42.93
C VAL A 1231 -4.19 3.76 -43.40
N GLU A 1232 -4.81 2.58 -43.30
CA GLU A 1232 -4.18 1.32 -43.66
C GLU A 1232 -4.11 1.13 -45.19
N GLY A 1233 -3.00 0.58 -45.68
CA GLY A 1233 -2.80 0.30 -47.12
C GLY A 1233 -2.52 1.52 -48.01
N VAL A 1234 -2.46 2.73 -47.43
CA VAL A 1234 -2.18 3.98 -48.15
C VAL A 1234 -0.86 4.58 -47.67
N THR A 1235 -0.03 5.07 -48.60
CA THR A 1235 1.24 5.75 -48.28
C THR A 1235 1.25 7.17 -48.87
N TRP A 1236 1.08 8.16 -47.99
CA TRP A 1236 1.09 9.58 -48.34
C TRP A 1236 2.42 10.21 -47.97
N ASN A 1237 3.09 10.89 -48.91
CA ASN A 1237 4.38 11.51 -48.62
C ASN A 1237 4.22 12.95 -48.08
N ASN A 1238 5.28 13.50 -47.49
CA ASN A 1238 5.28 14.87 -46.97
C ASN A 1238 5.09 15.95 -48.05
N ASP A 1239 5.24 15.63 -49.34
CA ASP A 1239 4.90 16.57 -50.41
C ASP A 1239 3.38 16.70 -50.58
N MET A 1240 2.57 15.77 -50.07
CA MET A 1240 1.12 15.92 -50.05
C MET A 1240 0.63 17.07 -49.19
N ILE A 1241 1.30 17.42 -48.08
CA ILE A 1241 0.97 18.63 -47.32
C ILE A 1241 1.10 19.87 -48.24
N LYS A 1242 2.06 19.87 -49.18
CA LYS A 1242 2.19 20.93 -50.19
C LYS A 1242 1.10 20.84 -51.26
N SER A 1243 0.65 19.65 -51.61
CA SER A 1243 -0.46 19.42 -52.56
C SER A 1243 -1.83 19.81 -51.99
N LEU A 1244 -2.04 19.63 -50.68
CA LEU A 1244 -3.16 20.17 -49.91
C LEU A 1244 -3.16 21.69 -50.02
N VAL A 1245 -2.04 22.33 -49.63
CA VAL A 1245 -1.82 23.78 -49.74
C VAL A 1245 -2.04 24.31 -51.17
N ALA A 1246 -1.69 23.53 -52.19
CA ALA A 1246 -1.89 23.91 -53.58
C ALA A 1246 -3.33 23.71 -54.10
N GLY A 1247 -4.23 23.14 -53.29
CA GLY A 1247 -5.61 22.80 -53.68
C GLY A 1247 -5.71 21.69 -54.74
N THR A 1248 -4.66 20.90 -54.91
CA THR A 1248 -4.56 19.85 -55.94
C THR A 1248 -4.86 18.44 -55.41
N ASP A 1249 -4.95 18.28 -54.09
CA ASP A 1249 -5.30 17.02 -53.46
C ASP A 1249 -6.82 16.79 -53.50
N THR A 1250 -7.24 15.65 -54.05
CA THR A 1250 -8.66 15.27 -54.15
C THR A 1250 -9.11 14.33 -53.04
N THR A 1251 -8.19 13.89 -52.18
CA THR A 1251 -8.36 12.83 -51.18
C THR A 1251 -8.47 13.37 -49.75
N ILE A 1252 -7.92 14.55 -49.44
CA ILE A 1252 -8.09 15.21 -48.15
C ILE A 1252 -8.71 16.59 -48.35
N LYS A 1253 -9.80 16.87 -47.63
CA LYS A 1253 -10.44 18.20 -47.57
C LYS A 1253 -10.07 18.89 -46.26
N TYR A 1254 -9.63 20.13 -46.35
CA TYR A 1254 -9.51 21.10 -45.25
C TYR A 1254 -10.00 22.47 -45.77
N ASP A 1255 -10.32 23.42 -44.88
CA ASP A 1255 -10.91 24.69 -45.30
C ASP A 1255 -9.81 25.71 -45.61
N HIS A 1256 -9.95 26.39 -46.76
CA HIS A 1256 -9.11 27.50 -47.16
C HIS A 1256 -10.00 28.74 -47.20
N SER A 1257 -9.70 29.71 -46.33
CA SER A 1257 -10.08 31.10 -46.54
C SER A 1257 -9.02 31.84 -47.34
#